data_AF-A0AAD2FEY9-F1
#
_entry.id   AF-A0AAD2FEY9-F1
#
_cell.length_a   1.000
_cell.length_b   1.000
_cell.length_c   1.000
_cell.angle_alpha   90.00
_cell.angle_beta   90.00
_cell.angle_gamma   90.00
#
_symmetry.space_group_name_H-M   'P 1'
#
loop_
_entity.id
_entity.type
_entity.pdbx_description
1 polymer ?
#
loop_
_entity_poly.entity_id
_entity_poly.type
_entity_poly.pdbx_seq_one_letter_code
_entity_poly.pdbx_strand_id
1 'polypeptide(L)'
;MVNKLVIVAAVAVVVIAIGLGVGLGVDWGGSDSDQETSNITPAIIGDSVFIRITNNDMTDEDGGNVRSKFSYTISEPGASFIAIHFASFDFNRECTMELTDENDYLVASYTDQGRLNRGNFWAHHVEGDTLNMLVYCVRAAGDNKRNFVIDEMVKGFSDNENLETLTEPDQRTDPQRRLRAEELFPFDLDRHRGLALCGGDDSNNAVCFKDSHPDEYNKAKAICRLKIAGKGTCTGWLVGPNNLVLTNRHCIESQADVDNTDFQFMAEGANCGDSKTKTAGYDVYEGAELVAESFQKDYALIRLVGDPAAKYGFMEIDDRVATVGETIFIPGHPVGRAKQFALEDTWPTSGASNGRCAVLDVGSDNCGYSFAYQSIQYTCDTLGGSSGSPVIAVDTMKVIGLHHCGHLNCDLGNLAVPFEGPGIYNDIKEFIDAPAPQTSSPTTSPPTAAPKTPAPTTPRPTEGPPSTNPPTQNPTVEGTLRCFAPKIQIQIQLDDFAAETRWELWQTDPPRIISQGGNYENNALIEEEHCLADDGVHYLKFFDEFGDGFCCGKGFGYYKVWYNNQLLYHNNGETGTETEVEISPQMVCLEVFFHLTLETDRFGVETTWELRDDSDSIVGSGGPYPGAFRLVEESVCATSFGTYTFTMFDSFGDGMCCDAGQAGGFKLYRDNEIKIESTGEFNYFVRYDVPSIGNAEIIAGS
;
A
#
# COMPACT_ATOMS: atom_id res chain seq x y z
N MET A 1 49.59 -66.41 -19.03
CA MET A 1 50.13 -65.53 -17.98
C MET A 1 50.24 -64.14 -18.58
N VAL A 2 49.55 -63.09 -18.13
CA VAL A 2 48.39 -62.96 -17.21
C VAL A 2 47.51 -61.88 -17.87
N ASN A 3 46.32 -62.22 -18.41
CA ASN A 3 44.99 -61.83 -17.92
C ASN A 3 44.86 -60.34 -17.49
N LYS A 4 43.81 -59.56 -17.80
CA LYS A 4 42.58 -59.67 -18.64
C LYS A 4 41.98 -58.23 -18.74
N LEU A 5 41.12 -57.80 -19.67
CA LEU A 5 40.52 -58.34 -20.90
C LEU A 5 40.23 -57.14 -21.86
N VAL A 6 39.50 -57.33 -22.98
CA VAL A 6 39.29 -56.36 -24.08
C VAL A 6 37.90 -56.56 -24.72
N ILE A 7 37.27 -55.50 -25.27
CA ILE A 7 36.24 -55.39 -26.36
C ILE A 7 35.52 -54.01 -26.23
N VAL A 8 34.80 -53.38 -27.20
CA VAL A 8 34.90 -53.07 -28.67
C VAL A 8 33.55 -52.37 -29.03
N ALA A 9 33.31 -51.49 -30.01
CA ALA A 9 33.99 -51.06 -31.25
C ALA A 9 34.67 -49.65 -31.12
N ALA A 10 34.94 -48.73 -32.07
CA ALA A 10 34.56 -48.42 -33.48
C ALA A 10 33.14 -47.82 -33.71
N VAL A 11 32.82 -47.03 -34.74
CA VAL A 11 33.39 -46.87 -36.12
C VAL A 11 33.86 -45.42 -36.45
N ALA A 12 34.77 -45.30 -37.44
CA ALA A 12 35.44 -44.07 -37.91
C ALA A 12 34.59 -43.17 -38.85
N VAL A 13 35.09 -42.08 -39.47
CA VAL A 13 36.03 -42.09 -40.63
C VAL A 13 36.78 -40.74 -40.83
N VAL A 14 38.11 -40.85 -40.99
CA VAL A 14 39.10 -40.04 -41.77
C VAL A 14 39.04 -38.50 -41.78
N VAL A 15 40.18 -37.89 -41.42
CA VAL A 15 40.60 -36.52 -41.78
C VAL A 15 41.53 -36.55 -43.01
N ILE A 16 41.40 -35.58 -43.91
CA ILE A 16 42.50 -35.14 -44.80
C ILE A 16 42.62 -33.62 -44.68
N ALA A 17 43.79 -33.14 -44.24
CA ALA A 17 44.13 -31.72 -44.22
C ALA A 17 45.21 -31.44 -45.28
N ILE A 18 45.07 -30.32 -45.99
CA ILE A 18 46.12 -29.74 -46.83
C ILE A 18 46.25 -28.28 -46.44
N GLY A 19 47.34 -27.94 -45.74
CA GLY A 19 47.71 -26.56 -45.45
C GLY A 19 49.00 -26.19 -46.19
N LEU A 20 48.98 -25.10 -46.96
CA LEU A 20 50.19 -24.54 -47.60
C LEU A 20 50.19 -23.01 -47.56
N GLY A 21 50.95 -22.47 -46.61
CA GLY A 21 52.00 -21.48 -46.89
C GLY A 21 51.63 -20.06 -47.31
N VAL A 22 51.56 -19.17 -46.31
CA VAL A 22 52.09 -17.77 -46.25
C VAL A 22 52.28 -16.94 -47.53
N GLY A 23 51.74 -15.71 -47.56
CA GLY A 23 51.83 -14.83 -48.75
C GLY A 23 51.75 -13.29 -48.61
N LEU A 24 51.74 -12.69 -47.41
CA LEU A 24 51.83 -11.22 -47.15
C LEU A 24 50.75 -10.29 -47.77
N GLY A 25 50.05 -9.51 -46.93
CA GLY A 25 49.27 -8.36 -47.43
C GLY A 25 48.37 -7.61 -46.43
N VAL A 26 48.76 -6.38 -46.10
CA VAL A 26 47.95 -5.18 -45.77
C VAL A 26 46.81 -5.28 -44.73
N ASP A 27 46.99 -4.49 -43.67
CA ASP A 27 46.02 -3.68 -42.91
C ASP A 27 44.50 -3.93 -43.10
N TRP A 28 43.80 -4.25 -42.00
CA TRP A 28 42.34 -4.28 -41.89
C TRP A 28 41.90 -3.74 -40.52
N GLY A 29 40.97 -2.78 -40.54
CA GLY A 29 40.20 -2.34 -39.38
C GLY A 29 38.72 -2.70 -39.52
N GLY A 30 38.00 -2.61 -38.40
CA GLY A 30 36.64 -3.13 -38.24
C GLY A 30 36.69 -4.56 -37.68
N SER A 31 36.42 -4.79 -36.40
CA SER A 31 35.14 -4.62 -35.67
C SER A 31 34.13 -5.72 -36.02
N ASP A 32 34.15 -6.79 -35.22
CA ASP A 32 32.97 -7.19 -34.48
C ASP A 32 33.42 -7.65 -33.08
N SER A 33 32.61 -7.36 -32.08
CA SER A 33 32.85 -7.77 -30.69
C SER A 33 31.63 -8.52 -30.19
N ASP A 34 31.71 -9.85 -30.21
CA ASP A 34 30.75 -10.71 -29.53
C ASP A 34 30.86 -10.44 -28.02
N GLN A 35 30.05 -9.51 -27.51
CA GLN A 35 29.71 -9.51 -26.09
C GLN A 35 28.68 -10.62 -25.86
N GLU A 36 28.96 -11.49 -24.90
CA GLU A 36 27.92 -12.31 -24.29
C GLU A 36 26.89 -11.38 -23.65
N THR A 37 25.74 -11.21 -24.29
CA THR A 37 24.62 -10.48 -23.71
C THR A 37 24.11 -11.26 -22.50
N SER A 38 24.27 -10.67 -21.32
CA SER A 38 23.76 -11.21 -20.05
C SER A 38 22.28 -11.56 -20.17
N ASN A 39 21.91 -12.77 -19.75
CA ASN A 39 20.52 -13.26 -19.83
C ASN A 39 19.56 -12.30 -19.12
N ILE A 40 18.64 -11.72 -19.88
CA ILE A 40 17.61 -10.81 -19.38
C ILE A 40 16.66 -11.60 -18.47
N THR A 41 16.44 -11.11 -17.26
CA THR A 41 15.41 -11.61 -16.35
C THR A 41 14.17 -10.71 -16.55
N PRO A 42 12.99 -11.24 -16.94
CA PRO A 42 11.87 -10.41 -17.38
C PRO A 42 10.83 -10.08 -16.29
N ALA A 43 10.11 -8.96 -16.52
CA ALA A 43 8.77 -8.59 -16.04
C ALA A 43 8.47 -8.54 -14.51
N ILE A 44 8.40 -7.34 -13.91
CA ILE A 44 7.64 -7.03 -12.65
C ILE A 44 7.03 -5.59 -12.68
N ILE A 45 5.74 -5.39 -12.30
CA ILE A 45 5.19 -4.13 -11.71
C ILE A 45 5.34 -4.26 -10.19
N GLY A 46 5.69 -3.16 -9.52
CA GLY A 46 5.72 -3.14 -8.05
C GLY A 46 7.10 -3.46 -7.48
N ASP A 47 8.09 -3.76 -8.34
CA ASP A 47 9.50 -3.82 -7.99
C ASP A 47 9.92 -2.48 -7.35
N SER A 48 10.01 -2.50 -6.01
CA SER A 48 10.55 -1.40 -5.22
C SER A 48 12.06 -1.49 -5.15
N VAL A 49 12.72 -0.45 -5.67
CA VAL A 49 14.14 -0.23 -5.52
C VAL A 49 14.34 0.81 -4.42
N PHE A 50 14.85 0.38 -3.28
CA PHE A 50 15.30 1.31 -2.24
C PHE A 50 16.52 2.09 -2.76
N ILE A 51 16.43 3.42 -2.73
CA ILE A 51 17.43 4.36 -3.22
C ILE A 51 17.77 5.38 -2.12
N ARG A 52 18.69 6.31 -2.38
CA ARG A 52 18.88 7.48 -1.51
C ARG A 52 19.25 8.69 -2.35
N ILE A 53 18.26 9.55 -2.64
CA ILE A 53 18.48 10.84 -3.32
C ILE A 53 18.15 11.95 -2.34
N THR A 54 19.07 12.89 -2.16
CA THR A 54 18.93 14.03 -1.24
C THR A 54 19.15 15.36 -1.95
N ASN A 55 18.97 16.45 -1.20
CA ASN A 55 19.28 17.79 -1.68
C ASN A 55 20.75 18.04 -2.07
N ASN A 56 21.68 17.15 -1.71
CA ASN A 56 23.10 17.23 -2.08
C ASN A 56 23.43 16.58 -3.44
N ASP A 57 22.51 15.77 -3.97
CA ASP A 57 22.77 14.91 -5.14
C ASP A 57 22.31 15.54 -6.47
N MET A 58 21.68 16.71 -6.41
CA MET A 58 21.19 17.46 -7.58
C MET A 58 22.26 18.39 -8.18
N THR A 59 22.17 18.71 -9.47
CA THR A 59 23.14 19.58 -10.15
C THR A 59 22.78 21.06 -10.01
N ASP A 60 23.77 21.92 -9.71
CA ASP A 60 23.62 23.39 -9.77
C ASP A 60 23.45 23.86 -11.22
N GLU A 61 22.35 24.54 -11.53
CA GLU A 61 22.18 25.30 -12.77
C GLU A 61 22.32 26.82 -12.54
N ASP A 62 22.99 27.50 -13.47
CA ASP A 62 23.33 28.94 -13.42
C ASP A 62 22.07 29.84 -13.65
N GLY A 63 21.17 29.84 -12.67
CA GLY A 63 19.89 30.55 -12.69
C GLY A 63 20.05 32.08 -12.59
N GLY A 64 19.57 32.80 -13.61
CA GLY A 64 19.78 34.25 -13.75
C GLY A 64 19.05 35.11 -12.69
N ASN A 65 17.74 35.36 -12.89
CA ASN A 65 16.92 36.11 -11.93
C ASN A 65 16.22 35.22 -10.88
N VAL A 66 16.38 33.90 -10.99
CA VAL A 66 15.95 32.89 -9.99
C VAL A 66 17.24 32.23 -9.51
N ARG A 67 17.59 32.39 -8.23
CA ARG A 67 19.00 32.30 -7.77
C ARG A 67 19.44 30.96 -7.18
N SER A 68 18.59 29.95 -7.26
CA SER A 68 18.97 28.55 -7.08
C SER A 68 18.00 27.73 -7.92
N LYS A 69 18.55 26.96 -8.87
CA LYS A 69 17.82 25.99 -9.68
C LYS A 69 18.64 24.69 -9.64
N PHE A 70 17.99 23.60 -9.29
CA PHE A 70 18.56 22.27 -9.24
C PHE A 70 17.75 21.33 -10.11
N SER A 71 18.42 20.43 -10.82
CA SER A 71 17.77 19.38 -11.59
C SER A 71 18.36 18.00 -11.27
N TYR A 72 17.51 16.97 -11.40
CA TYR A 72 17.88 15.57 -11.31
C TYR A 72 16.92 14.75 -12.18
N THR A 73 17.42 13.77 -12.93
CA THR A 73 16.60 12.91 -13.78
C THR A 73 16.77 11.46 -13.36
N ILE A 74 15.65 10.78 -13.13
CA ILE A 74 15.56 9.32 -13.05
C ILE A 74 15.12 8.84 -14.45
N SER A 75 15.80 7.85 -15.00
CA SER A 75 15.42 7.22 -16.27
C SER A 75 15.68 5.72 -16.19
N GLU A 76 14.65 4.93 -16.46
CA GLU A 76 14.57 3.49 -16.22
C GLU A 76 14.01 2.79 -17.48
N PRO A 77 14.82 2.70 -18.56
CA PRO A 77 14.31 2.56 -19.92
C PRO A 77 13.31 1.43 -20.15
N GLY A 78 12.15 1.78 -20.69
CA GLY A 78 11.04 0.86 -20.96
C GLY A 78 10.04 0.67 -19.80
N ALA A 79 10.21 1.33 -18.65
CA ALA A 79 9.18 1.35 -17.61
C ALA A 79 7.90 2.08 -18.08
N SER A 80 6.71 1.57 -17.73
CA SER A 80 5.44 2.25 -18.07
C SER A 80 5.11 3.44 -17.14
N PHE A 81 5.70 3.47 -15.96
CA PHE A 81 5.68 4.62 -15.04
C PHE A 81 6.84 4.53 -14.04
N ILE A 82 7.14 5.67 -13.41
CA ILE A 82 7.99 5.81 -12.23
C ILE A 82 7.17 6.44 -11.10
N ALA A 83 7.28 5.89 -9.89
CA ALA A 83 6.81 6.50 -8.67
C ALA A 83 7.95 6.57 -7.65
N ILE A 84 7.99 7.61 -6.82
CA ILE A 84 9.03 7.80 -5.79
C ILE A 84 8.38 8.07 -4.43
N HIS A 85 8.97 7.50 -3.39
CA HIS A 85 8.63 7.80 -2.00
C HIS A 85 9.55 8.88 -1.45
N PHE A 86 9.01 9.76 -0.61
CA PHE A 86 9.79 10.68 0.20
C PHE A 86 9.69 10.25 1.67
N ALA A 87 10.74 9.65 2.22
CA ALA A 87 10.91 9.52 3.66
C ALA A 87 10.82 10.87 4.39
N SER A 88 11.32 11.94 3.74
CA SER A 88 11.31 13.29 4.29
C SER A 88 11.18 14.37 3.20
N PHE A 89 10.40 15.42 3.48
CA PHE A 89 10.22 16.61 2.65
C PHE A 89 9.85 17.83 3.53
N ASP A 90 10.72 18.82 3.61
CA ASP A 90 10.51 20.11 4.30
C ASP A 90 11.10 21.26 3.47
N PHE A 91 10.23 21.91 2.70
CA PHE A 91 10.54 23.06 1.87
C PHE A 91 9.97 24.32 2.52
N ASN A 92 10.75 25.41 2.53
CA ASN A 92 10.17 26.70 2.85
C ASN A 92 9.26 27.21 1.72
N ARG A 93 8.31 28.10 2.03
CA ARG A 93 7.33 28.68 1.09
C ARG A 93 7.89 29.51 -0.06
N GLU A 94 9.20 29.72 -0.12
CA GLU A 94 9.87 30.39 -1.23
C GLU A 94 10.59 29.38 -2.15
N CYS A 95 10.48 28.08 -1.90
CA CYS A 95 11.02 26.98 -2.70
C CYS A 95 9.92 26.00 -3.15
N THR A 96 10.07 25.46 -4.36
CA THR A 96 9.15 24.50 -5.00
C THR A 96 9.96 23.33 -5.56
N MET A 97 9.42 22.11 -5.49
CA MET A 97 9.81 21.00 -6.35
C MET A 97 8.72 20.78 -7.40
N GLU A 98 9.09 20.63 -8.67
CA GLU A 98 8.22 20.20 -9.76
C GLU A 98 8.70 18.84 -10.27
N LEU A 99 7.74 17.95 -10.56
CA LEU A 99 7.98 16.68 -11.26
C LEU A 99 7.40 16.77 -12.67
N THR A 100 8.20 16.41 -13.68
CA THR A 100 7.75 16.30 -15.08
C THR A 100 8.09 14.95 -15.68
N ASP A 101 7.39 14.58 -16.75
CA ASP A 101 7.69 13.39 -17.56
C ASP A 101 8.84 13.62 -18.55
N GLU A 102 9.05 12.68 -19.48
CA GLU A 102 9.99 12.77 -20.61
C GLU A 102 9.72 13.95 -21.57
N ASN A 103 8.50 14.50 -21.56
CA ASN A 103 7.99 15.49 -22.53
C ASN A 103 7.89 16.91 -21.93
N ASP A 104 8.50 17.14 -20.76
CA ASP A 104 8.38 18.36 -19.92
C ASP A 104 6.93 18.66 -19.44
N TYR A 105 6.00 17.69 -19.44
CA TYR A 105 4.67 17.89 -18.86
C TYR A 105 4.72 17.83 -17.33
N LEU A 106 4.25 18.91 -16.68
CA LEU A 106 4.15 19.00 -15.23
C LEU A 106 3.12 18.00 -14.67
N VAL A 107 3.61 16.99 -13.94
CA VAL A 107 2.80 15.98 -13.25
C VAL A 107 2.46 16.44 -11.83
N ALA A 108 3.42 17.02 -11.11
CA ALA A 108 3.25 17.41 -9.70
C ALA A 108 4.05 18.68 -9.34
N SER A 109 3.58 19.41 -8.32
CA SER A 109 4.29 20.55 -7.72
C SER A 109 4.12 20.55 -6.21
N TYR A 110 5.24 20.54 -5.48
CA TYR A 110 5.30 20.38 -4.02
C TYR A 110 5.97 21.58 -3.35
N THR A 111 5.37 22.04 -2.25
CA THR A 111 5.82 23.14 -1.37
C THR A 111 5.45 22.81 0.09
N ASP A 112 5.91 23.60 1.07
CA ASP A 112 5.78 23.28 2.51
C ASP A 112 6.23 21.82 2.78
N GLN A 113 5.37 20.95 3.33
CA GLN A 113 5.68 19.53 3.56
C GLN A 113 5.14 18.58 2.46
N GLY A 114 5.05 19.07 1.22
CA GLY A 114 4.72 18.27 0.04
C GLY A 114 3.28 17.75 0.01
N ARG A 115 3.07 16.51 -0.48
CA ARG A 115 1.74 15.93 -0.71
C ARG A 115 0.91 15.96 0.57
N LEU A 116 -0.24 16.63 0.49
CA LEU A 116 -1.17 16.88 1.61
C LEU A 116 -0.50 17.40 2.91
N ASN A 117 0.67 18.04 2.79
CA ASN A 117 1.52 18.53 3.89
C ASN A 117 1.86 17.45 4.94
N ARG A 118 2.28 16.25 4.50
CA ARG A 118 2.70 15.17 5.42
C ARG A 118 4.19 15.17 5.75
N GLY A 119 5.04 15.55 4.80
CA GLY A 119 6.50 15.44 4.88
C GLY A 119 7.04 14.02 4.67
N ASN A 120 6.18 13.01 4.77
CA ASN A 120 6.43 11.63 4.34
C ASN A 120 5.26 11.21 3.42
N PHE A 121 5.54 10.80 2.18
CA PHE A 121 4.51 10.47 1.17
C PHE A 121 5.07 9.81 -0.10
N TRP A 122 4.25 9.04 -0.79
CA TRP A 122 4.43 8.69 -2.20
C TRP A 122 4.04 9.86 -3.11
N ALA A 123 4.93 10.23 -4.02
CA ALA A 123 4.65 11.19 -5.07
C ALA A 123 3.59 10.68 -6.05
N HIS A 124 2.95 11.60 -6.80
CA HIS A 124 2.17 11.24 -7.99
C HIS A 124 3.01 10.43 -8.98
N HIS A 125 2.37 9.45 -9.62
CA HIS A 125 3.01 8.54 -10.56
C HIS A 125 3.24 9.24 -11.90
N VAL A 126 4.49 9.29 -12.36
CA VAL A 126 4.88 9.83 -13.66
C VAL A 126 4.85 8.69 -14.68
N GLU A 127 3.99 8.76 -15.70
CA GLU A 127 3.94 7.71 -16.74
C GLU A 127 5.09 7.88 -17.74
N GLY A 128 5.47 6.77 -18.38
CA GLY A 128 6.71 6.69 -19.16
C GLY A 128 7.92 6.28 -18.31
N ASP A 129 9.08 6.20 -18.96
CA ASP A 129 10.29 5.61 -18.37
C ASP A 129 11.25 6.63 -17.73
N THR A 130 10.86 7.91 -17.69
CA THR A 130 11.73 9.01 -17.30
C THR A 130 10.98 10.04 -16.46
N LEU A 131 11.50 10.31 -15.26
CA LEU A 131 10.99 11.28 -14.28
C LEU A 131 12.04 12.37 -14.06
N ASN A 132 11.66 13.60 -14.36
CA ASN A 132 12.50 14.79 -14.19
C ASN A 132 12.08 15.55 -12.93
N MET A 133 13.04 15.82 -12.04
CA MET A 133 12.87 16.62 -10.83
C MET A 133 13.49 17.99 -11.02
N LEU A 134 12.73 19.04 -10.71
CA LEU A 134 13.15 20.43 -10.79
C LEU A 134 12.89 21.14 -9.44
N VAL A 135 13.94 21.53 -8.73
CA VAL A 135 13.83 22.32 -7.49
C VAL A 135 14.30 23.75 -7.75
N TYR A 136 13.47 24.75 -7.42
CA TYR A 136 13.83 26.16 -7.54
C TYR A 136 13.32 27.01 -6.37
N CYS A 137 13.99 28.12 -6.10
CA CYS A 137 13.58 29.07 -5.05
C CYS A 137 13.47 30.52 -5.56
N VAL A 138 12.36 31.18 -5.22
CA VAL A 138 12.01 32.56 -5.60
C VAL A 138 12.93 33.60 -4.95
N ARG A 139 13.59 33.24 -3.84
CA ARG A 139 14.71 33.98 -3.25
C ARG A 139 15.89 33.04 -3.05
N ALA A 140 17.06 33.63 -2.86
CA ALA A 140 18.18 32.91 -2.23
C ALA A 140 17.79 32.66 -0.76
N ALA A 141 17.16 31.51 -0.50
CA ALA A 141 17.01 31.00 0.85
C ALA A 141 18.40 30.82 1.47
N GLY A 142 18.58 31.25 2.71
CA GLY A 142 19.70 30.73 3.52
C GLY A 142 19.53 29.22 3.66
N ASP A 143 20.61 28.48 3.85
CA ASP A 143 20.72 27.04 3.52
C ASP A 143 19.76 26.09 4.28
N ASN A 144 18.97 26.60 5.22
CA ASN A 144 18.05 25.83 6.05
C ASN A 144 16.63 25.85 5.45
N LYS A 145 16.16 24.68 4.97
CA LYS A 145 14.81 24.34 4.42
C LYS A 145 14.65 24.30 2.90
N ARG A 146 15.40 23.41 2.24
CA ARG A 146 14.98 22.75 0.97
C ARG A 146 15.32 21.26 1.06
N ASN A 147 14.86 20.64 2.14
CA ASN A 147 15.34 19.32 2.55
C ASN A 147 14.39 18.27 2.03
N PHE A 148 14.93 17.24 1.39
CA PHE A 148 14.19 16.02 1.09
C PHE A 148 15.12 14.80 1.15
N VAL A 149 14.52 13.64 1.36
CA VAL A 149 15.13 12.32 1.20
C VAL A 149 14.14 11.46 0.44
N ILE A 150 14.55 10.98 -0.73
CA ILE A 150 13.88 9.91 -1.48
C ILE A 150 14.59 8.62 -1.10
N ASP A 151 13.83 7.68 -0.55
CA ASP A 151 14.26 6.39 0.03
C ASP A 151 13.79 5.19 -0.81
N GLU A 152 12.71 5.33 -1.57
CA GLU A 152 12.14 4.25 -2.38
C GLU A 152 11.67 4.75 -3.75
N MET A 153 11.71 3.86 -4.74
CA MET A 153 11.20 4.07 -6.09
C MET A 153 10.58 2.79 -6.64
N VAL A 154 9.43 2.90 -7.31
CA VAL A 154 8.79 1.79 -8.04
C VAL A 154 8.82 2.06 -9.54
N LYS A 155 9.04 1.00 -10.32
CA LYS A 155 9.03 0.99 -11.78
C LYS A 155 7.82 0.17 -12.28
N GLY A 156 7.18 0.61 -13.35
CA GLY A 156 6.11 -0.14 -14.02
C GLY A 156 6.62 -1.11 -15.11
N PHE A 157 5.96 -2.27 -15.28
CA PHE A 157 6.13 -3.22 -16.40
C PHE A 157 6.28 -2.50 -17.75
N SER A 158 6.95 -3.13 -18.71
CA SER A 158 7.04 -2.60 -20.07
C SER A 158 5.83 -2.94 -20.94
N ASP A 159 5.57 -2.12 -21.96
CA ASP A 159 4.51 -2.33 -22.95
C ASP A 159 4.63 -3.66 -23.73
N ASN A 160 5.83 -4.25 -23.79
CA ASN A 160 6.10 -5.45 -24.58
C ASN A 160 5.82 -6.77 -23.84
N GLU A 161 5.43 -6.70 -22.56
CA GLU A 161 5.21 -7.89 -21.73
C GLU A 161 3.74 -8.32 -21.84
N ASN A 162 3.50 -9.32 -22.71
CA ASN A 162 2.18 -9.90 -23.00
C ASN A 162 1.60 -10.65 -21.78
N LEU A 163 1.04 -9.91 -20.82
CA LEU A 163 0.24 -10.46 -19.71
C LEU A 163 -0.93 -11.33 -20.21
N GLU A 164 -1.42 -11.05 -21.43
CA GLU A 164 -2.38 -11.87 -22.20
C GLU A 164 -1.88 -13.30 -22.51
N THR A 165 -0.61 -13.63 -22.24
CA THR A 165 -0.05 -14.99 -22.37
C THR A 165 0.20 -15.70 -21.04
N LEU A 166 -0.26 -15.13 -19.91
CA LEU A 166 -0.28 -15.78 -18.58
C LEU A 166 -1.48 -16.74 -18.44
N THR A 167 -1.74 -17.53 -19.49
CA THR A 167 -2.91 -18.44 -19.62
C THR A 167 -2.68 -19.85 -19.06
N GLU A 168 -1.58 -20.05 -18.34
CA GLU A 168 -1.15 -21.30 -17.70
C GLU A 168 -0.59 -20.96 -16.31
N PRO A 169 -0.71 -21.85 -15.29
CA PRO A 169 -0.13 -21.65 -13.96
C PRO A 169 1.40 -21.74 -14.01
N ASP A 170 2.02 -20.60 -14.27
CA ASP A 170 3.46 -20.44 -14.48
C ASP A 170 4.29 -21.04 -13.34
N GLN A 171 5.22 -21.93 -13.68
CA GLN A 171 6.06 -22.66 -12.73
C GLN A 171 7.24 -21.81 -12.19
N ARG A 172 7.13 -20.48 -12.26
CA ARG A 172 8.05 -19.53 -11.61
C ARG A 172 7.63 -19.33 -10.15
N THR A 173 8.06 -20.28 -9.32
CA THR A 173 7.77 -20.39 -7.88
C THR A 173 8.55 -19.35 -7.05
N ASP A 174 8.26 -18.07 -7.27
CA ASP A 174 8.90 -16.95 -6.58
C ASP A 174 7.81 -16.06 -5.95
N PRO A 175 7.58 -16.15 -4.62
CA PRO A 175 6.52 -15.42 -3.93
C PRO A 175 6.65 -13.89 -4.05
N GLN A 176 7.86 -13.35 -4.24
CA GLN A 176 8.14 -11.91 -4.26
C GLN A 176 7.54 -11.16 -5.46
N ARG A 177 6.88 -11.85 -6.39
CA ARG A 177 6.42 -11.31 -7.69
C ARG A 177 4.91 -11.09 -7.78
N ARG A 178 4.24 -10.97 -6.64
CA ARG A 178 2.78 -10.88 -6.55
C ARG A 178 2.35 -9.43 -6.32
N LEU A 179 1.37 -8.98 -7.10
CA LEU A 179 0.61 -7.77 -6.78
C LEU A 179 -0.19 -8.02 -5.49
N ARG A 180 -0.47 -6.98 -4.69
CA ARG A 180 -1.33 -7.04 -3.47
C ARG A 180 -2.68 -7.77 -3.63
N ALA A 181 -3.14 -7.98 -4.86
CA ALA A 181 -4.31 -8.80 -5.19
C ALA A 181 -4.23 -10.28 -4.72
N GLU A 182 -3.04 -10.79 -4.35
CA GLU A 182 -2.85 -12.18 -3.89
C GLU A 182 -2.23 -12.34 -2.48
N GLU A 183 -1.84 -11.26 -1.78
CA GLU A 183 -1.06 -11.35 -0.54
C GLU A 183 -1.87 -11.68 0.73
N LEU A 184 -3.20 -11.80 0.60
CA LEU A 184 -4.10 -12.24 1.67
C LEU A 184 -4.98 -13.38 1.16
N PHE A 185 -4.87 -14.57 1.79
CA PHE A 185 -5.94 -15.30 2.52
C PHE A 185 -5.60 -16.80 2.68
N PRO A 186 -5.49 -17.32 3.92
CA PRO A 186 -4.98 -18.68 4.16
C PRO A 186 -6.08 -19.76 4.15
N PHE A 187 -6.81 -19.96 3.04
CA PHE A 187 -7.78 -21.06 2.92
C PHE A 187 -7.84 -21.77 1.54
N ASP A 188 -7.66 -23.09 1.60
CA ASP A 188 -7.95 -24.15 0.60
C ASP A 188 -7.30 -24.09 -0.80
N LEU A 189 -6.20 -24.85 -0.95
CA LEU A 189 -5.51 -25.13 -2.22
C LEU A 189 -6.31 -26.11 -3.12
N ASP A 190 -7.47 -25.67 -3.61
CA ASP A 190 -8.14 -26.29 -4.78
C ASP A 190 -9.18 -25.39 -5.48
N ARG A 191 -9.52 -24.19 -4.96
CA ARG A 191 -10.75 -23.49 -5.41
C ARG A 191 -10.81 -21.96 -5.21
N HIS A 192 -11.27 -21.27 -6.25
CA HIS A 192 -11.90 -19.91 -6.26
C HIS A 192 -11.08 -18.62 -6.44
N ARG A 193 -9.76 -18.60 -6.70
CA ARG A 193 -9.07 -17.34 -7.11
C ARG A 193 -8.13 -17.56 -8.29
N GLY A 194 -8.31 -16.78 -9.36
CA GLY A 194 -7.44 -16.76 -10.53
C GLY A 194 -7.87 -15.74 -11.57
N LEU A 195 -7.04 -15.56 -12.61
CA LEU A 195 -7.31 -14.65 -13.73
C LEU A 195 -8.53 -15.15 -14.51
N ALA A 196 -9.63 -14.41 -14.43
CA ALA A 196 -10.88 -14.74 -15.12
C ALA A 196 -10.95 -14.01 -16.47
N LEU A 197 -10.01 -14.38 -17.36
CA LEU A 197 -10.14 -14.24 -18.81
C LEU A 197 -10.66 -15.56 -19.36
N CYS A 198 -11.74 -15.52 -20.14
CA CYS A 198 -12.46 -16.71 -20.55
C CYS A 198 -12.38 -16.96 -22.06
N GLY A 199 -11.22 -17.49 -22.46
CA GLY A 199 -10.90 -17.84 -23.84
C GLY A 199 -9.91 -16.85 -24.44
N GLY A 200 -10.41 -15.94 -25.26
CA GLY A 200 -9.69 -14.71 -25.61
C GLY A 200 -10.08 -13.59 -24.65
N ASP A 201 -9.26 -12.54 -24.55
CA ASP A 201 -9.63 -11.31 -23.85
C ASP A 201 -10.58 -10.50 -24.74
N ASP A 202 -11.88 -10.57 -24.44
CA ASP A 202 -12.95 -9.86 -25.16
C ASP A 202 -13.06 -8.38 -24.73
N SER A 203 -12.30 -7.95 -23.71
CA SER A 203 -12.29 -6.55 -23.29
C SER A 203 -11.57 -5.65 -24.30
N ASN A 204 -12.12 -4.46 -24.53
CA ASN A 204 -11.59 -3.51 -25.52
C ASN A 204 -11.47 -2.11 -24.93
N ASN A 205 -10.57 -1.28 -25.49
CA ASN A 205 -10.37 0.11 -25.06
C ASN A 205 -11.71 0.88 -25.02
N ALA A 206 -12.00 1.59 -23.93
CA ALA A 206 -13.29 2.28 -23.73
C ALA A 206 -13.67 3.21 -24.90
N VAL A 207 -12.67 3.83 -25.54
CA VAL A 207 -12.85 4.71 -26.70
C VAL A 207 -13.39 3.99 -27.95
N CYS A 208 -13.24 2.66 -28.08
CA CYS A 208 -13.89 1.85 -29.12
C CYS A 208 -15.42 1.94 -29.06
N PHE A 209 -15.96 2.11 -27.85
CA PHE A 209 -17.40 2.09 -27.58
C PHE A 209 -18.05 3.46 -27.67
N LYS A 210 -17.25 4.52 -27.80
CA LYS A 210 -17.65 5.95 -27.79
C LYS A 210 -18.79 6.32 -28.74
N ASP A 211 -18.78 5.77 -29.96
CA ASP A 211 -19.79 6.05 -30.99
C ASP A 211 -20.84 4.92 -31.13
N SER A 212 -20.56 3.70 -30.63
CA SER A 212 -21.42 2.52 -30.76
C SER A 212 -22.31 2.27 -29.54
N HIS A 213 -21.81 2.60 -28.36
CA HIS A 213 -22.40 2.44 -27.03
C HIS A 213 -22.18 3.75 -26.24
N PRO A 214 -22.78 4.88 -26.69
CA PRO A 214 -22.45 6.20 -26.19
C PRO A 214 -22.94 6.43 -24.76
N ASP A 215 -23.97 5.74 -24.30
CA ASP A 215 -24.49 5.89 -22.94
C ASP A 215 -23.59 5.19 -21.92
N GLU A 216 -23.12 3.97 -22.24
CA GLU A 216 -22.06 3.26 -21.52
C GLU A 216 -20.79 4.10 -21.43
N TYR A 217 -20.31 4.64 -22.55
CA TYR A 217 -19.12 5.48 -22.60
C TYR A 217 -19.29 6.80 -21.82
N ASN A 218 -20.45 7.43 -21.88
CA ASN A 218 -20.72 8.63 -21.08
C ASN A 218 -20.80 8.32 -19.58
N LYS A 219 -21.39 7.19 -19.18
CA LYS A 219 -21.49 6.77 -17.78
C LYS A 219 -20.11 6.41 -17.21
N ALA A 220 -19.28 5.71 -17.98
CA ALA A 220 -17.94 5.29 -17.59
C ALA A 220 -16.91 6.43 -17.38
N LYS A 221 -17.28 7.69 -17.65
CA LYS A 221 -16.46 8.87 -17.29
C LYS A 221 -16.24 8.96 -15.77
N ALA A 222 -17.22 8.51 -14.98
CA ALA A 222 -17.14 8.42 -13.53
C ALA A 222 -16.20 7.33 -12.99
N ILE A 223 -15.56 6.52 -13.84
CA ILE A 223 -14.51 5.55 -13.47
C ILE A 223 -13.14 6.24 -13.40
N CYS A 224 -12.36 5.91 -12.38
CA CYS A 224 -10.95 6.23 -12.22
C CYS A 224 -10.06 4.98 -12.08
N ARG A 225 -8.82 5.11 -12.54
CA ARG A 225 -7.72 4.22 -12.22
C ARG A 225 -7.15 4.62 -10.85
N LEU A 226 -6.97 3.66 -9.96
CA LEU A 226 -6.22 3.84 -8.72
C LEU A 226 -4.78 3.37 -8.96
N LYS A 227 -3.80 4.22 -8.64
CA LYS A 227 -2.39 3.85 -8.49
C LYS A 227 -2.00 4.11 -7.03
N ILE A 228 -1.74 3.03 -6.28
CA ILE A 228 -1.70 3.02 -4.81
C ILE A 228 -0.26 2.83 -4.36
N ALA A 229 0.35 3.85 -3.77
CA ALA A 229 1.68 3.79 -3.14
C ALA A 229 2.77 3.12 -4.01
N GLY A 230 2.79 3.41 -5.33
CA GLY A 230 3.67 2.76 -6.31
C GLY A 230 3.30 1.31 -6.67
N LYS A 231 2.95 0.49 -5.68
CA LYS A 231 2.88 -0.98 -5.74
C LYS A 231 1.51 -1.54 -6.14
N GLY A 232 0.41 -0.86 -5.81
CA GLY A 232 -0.95 -1.33 -6.06
C GLY A 232 -1.62 -0.68 -7.27
N THR A 233 -2.48 -1.42 -7.98
CA THR A 233 -3.41 -0.86 -8.98
C THR A 233 -4.80 -1.44 -8.81
N CYS A 234 -5.83 -0.60 -8.93
CA CYS A 234 -7.23 -0.97 -8.82
C CYS A 234 -8.13 -0.06 -9.67
N THR A 235 -9.43 -0.35 -9.68
CA THR A 235 -10.48 0.49 -10.26
C THR A 235 -11.37 1.08 -9.15
N GLY A 236 -11.85 2.30 -9.34
CA GLY A 236 -12.83 2.92 -8.45
C GLY A 236 -13.75 3.87 -9.22
N TRP A 237 -14.89 4.21 -8.64
CA TRP A 237 -15.92 4.98 -9.35
C TRP A 237 -16.72 5.92 -8.46
N LEU A 238 -17.12 7.07 -9.01
CA LEU A 238 -17.84 8.11 -8.28
C LEU A 238 -19.28 7.66 -7.97
N VAL A 239 -19.61 7.55 -6.69
CA VAL A 239 -20.93 7.16 -6.19
C VAL A 239 -21.66 8.37 -5.61
N GLY A 240 -22.80 8.74 -6.21
CA GLY A 240 -23.56 9.93 -5.84
C GLY A 240 -22.83 11.27 -6.10
N PRO A 241 -23.45 12.40 -5.75
CA PRO A 241 -22.93 13.74 -6.06
C PRO A 241 -21.81 14.23 -5.13
N ASN A 242 -21.46 13.47 -4.08
CA ASN A 242 -20.70 13.95 -2.92
C ASN A 242 -19.16 13.80 -3.03
N ASN A 243 -18.64 13.69 -4.26
CA ASN A 243 -17.22 13.41 -4.56
C ASN A 243 -16.68 12.17 -3.81
N LEU A 244 -17.54 11.15 -3.64
CA LEU A 244 -17.20 9.86 -3.05
C LEU A 244 -16.83 8.86 -4.14
N VAL A 245 -15.75 8.11 -3.95
CA VAL A 245 -15.34 6.95 -4.76
C VAL A 245 -15.61 5.67 -3.99
N LEU A 246 -16.21 4.67 -4.66
CA LEU A 246 -16.29 3.30 -4.16
C LEU A 246 -15.24 2.43 -4.90
N THR A 247 -14.58 1.54 -4.15
CA THR A 247 -13.63 0.51 -4.63
C THR A 247 -13.62 -0.67 -3.63
N ASN A 248 -12.79 -1.69 -3.83
CA ASN A 248 -12.65 -2.79 -2.85
C ASN A 248 -11.83 -2.37 -1.62
N ARG A 249 -12.00 -3.08 -0.50
CA ARG A 249 -11.15 -2.89 0.68
C ARG A 249 -9.73 -3.38 0.41
N HIS A 250 -9.55 -4.52 -0.26
CA HIS A 250 -8.20 -5.01 -0.60
C HIS A 250 -7.39 -4.08 -1.54
N CYS A 251 -8.01 -3.02 -2.06
CA CYS A 251 -7.35 -1.93 -2.75
C CYS A 251 -6.94 -0.78 -1.82
N ILE A 252 -7.74 -0.51 -0.79
CA ILE A 252 -7.64 0.63 0.14
C ILE A 252 -8.03 0.11 1.53
N GLU A 253 -7.05 -0.34 2.31
CA GLU A 253 -7.29 -0.93 3.64
C GLU A 253 -7.26 0.10 4.77
N SER A 254 -6.65 1.26 4.52
CA SER A 254 -6.35 2.28 5.51
C SER A 254 -6.45 3.69 4.96
N GLN A 255 -6.49 4.69 5.85
CA GLN A 255 -6.29 6.09 5.47
C GLN A 255 -4.90 6.28 4.81
N ALA A 256 -3.89 5.50 5.19
CA ALA A 256 -2.56 5.59 4.58
C ALA A 256 -2.54 5.14 3.10
N ASP A 257 -3.41 4.22 2.68
CA ASP A 257 -3.59 3.88 1.26
C ASP A 257 -4.32 5.00 0.51
N VAL A 258 -5.40 5.56 1.09
CA VAL A 258 -6.10 6.76 0.55
C VAL A 258 -5.13 7.92 0.32
N ASP A 259 -4.25 8.13 1.30
CA ASP A 259 -3.28 9.21 1.39
C ASP A 259 -2.13 9.14 0.37
N ASN A 260 -1.92 7.96 -0.24
CA ASN A 260 -0.86 7.67 -1.20
C ASN A 260 -1.42 7.14 -2.54
N THR A 261 -2.72 7.32 -2.80
CA THR A 261 -3.39 6.87 -4.03
C THR A 261 -3.68 8.02 -4.98
N ASP A 262 -3.23 7.88 -6.24
CA ASP A 262 -3.67 8.74 -7.33
C ASP A 262 -5.01 8.22 -7.89
N PHE A 263 -6.07 9.03 -7.79
CA PHE A 263 -7.37 8.73 -8.38
C PHE A 263 -7.44 9.38 -9.77
N GLN A 264 -7.08 8.61 -10.81
CA GLN A 264 -6.84 9.11 -12.16
C GLN A 264 -8.09 8.94 -13.05
N PHE A 265 -8.80 10.03 -13.31
CA PHE A 265 -10.00 10.07 -14.14
C PHE A 265 -9.66 10.27 -15.62
N MET A 266 -10.45 9.62 -16.49
CA MET A 266 -10.25 9.62 -17.96
C MET A 266 -8.91 9.04 -18.46
N ALA A 267 -8.26 8.16 -17.69
CA ALA A 267 -7.09 7.38 -18.11
C ALA A 267 -7.45 6.32 -19.19
N GLU A 268 -7.81 6.75 -20.39
CA GLU A 268 -8.24 5.92 -21.53
C GLU A 268 -7.37 6.16 -22.77
N GLY A 269 -7.32 5.20 -23.69
CA GLY A 269 -6.59 5.33 -24.96
C GLY A 269 -7.21 6.39 -25.88
N ALA A 270 -6.41 7.01 -26.76
CA ALA A 270 -6.88 8.08 -27.64
C ALA A 270 -7.69 7.54 -28.83
N ASN A 271 -7.33 6.36 -29.31
CA ASN A 271 -7.95 5.66 -30.44
C ASN A 271 -8.24 4.20 -30.05
N CYS A 272 -9.25 3.60 -30.70
CA CYS A 272 -9.67 2.23 -30.38
C CYS A 272 -8.53 1.21 -30.49
N GLY A 273 -7.70 1.32 -31.54
CA GLY A 273 -6.56 0.44 -31.80
C GLY A 273 -5.21 0.92 -31.22
N ASP A 274 -5.20 1.82 -30.25
CA ASP A 274 -4.00 2.08 -29.45
C ASP A 274 -3.71 0.87 -28.52
N SER A 275 -2.46 0.73 -28.04
CA SER A 275 -2.14 -0.27 -27.02
C SER A 275 -3.03 -0.08 -25.78
N LYS A 276 -3.53 -1.18 -25.20
CA LYS A 276 -4.30 -1.19 -23.96
C LYS A 276 -3.57 -0.50 -22.81
N THR A 277 -2.24 -0.49 -22.80
CA THR A 277 -1.41 0.19 -21.79
C THR A 277 -1.44 1.71 -21.90
N LYS A 278 -1.65 2.27 -23.10
CA LYS A 278 -1.43 3.69 -23.40
C LYS A 278 -2.65 4.55 -23.09
N THR A 279 -2.44 5.64 -22.35
CA THR A 279 -3.47 6.67 -22.10
C THR A 279 -3.33 7.88 -23.04
N ALA A 280 -4.40 8.68 -23.13
CA ALA A 280 -4.46 9.96 -23.84
C ALA A 280 -4.15 11.18 -22.94
N GLY A 281 -3.60 10.94 -21.74
CA GLY A 281 -3.65 11.85 -20.61
C GLY A 281 -4.89 11.62 -19.73
N TYR A 282 -4.86 12.15 -18.51
CA TYR A 282 -5.89 11.98 -17.48
C TYR A 282 -5.84 13.14 -16.49
N ASP A 283 -6.86 13.25 -15.63
CA ASP A 283 -6.87 14.17 -14.50
C ASP A 283 -6.63 13.40 -13.19
N VAL A 284 -5.69 13.84 -12.35
CA VAL A 284 -5.41 13.25 -11.03
C VAL A 284 -6.21 13.96 -9.94
N TYR A 285 -6.78 13.19 -9.02
CA TYR A 285 -7.42 13.68 -7.80
C TYR A 285 -6.82 12.99 -6.57
N GLU A 286 -6.84 13.72 -5.45
CA GLU A 286 -6.30 13.28 -4.16
C GLU A 286 -7.38 12.68 -3.26
N GLY A 287 -7.02 11.65 -2.50
CA GLY A 287 -7.80 11.16 -1.37
C GLY A 287 -7.80 12.16 -0.20
N ALA A 288 -8.95 12.32 0.46
CA ALA A 288 -9.13 13.21 1.61
C ALA A 288 -9.51 12.49 2.91
N GLU A 289 -10.28 11.40 2.81
CA GLU A 289 -10.92 10.72 3.96
C GLU A 289 -11.33 9.30 3.52
N LEU A 290 -10.96 8.27 4.30
CA LEU A 290 -11.59 6.96 4.25
C LEU A 290 -12.90 7.04 5.06
N VAL A 291 -14.03 7.16 4.37
CA VAL A 291 -15.35 7.48 4.95
C VAL A 291 -16.00 6.25 5.60
N ALA A 292 -15.81 5.09 4.98
CA ALA A 292 -16.26 3.79 5.47
C ALA A 292 -15.48 2.67 4.75
N GLU A 293 -15.29 1.53 5.42
CA GLU A 293 -14.82 0.30 4.80
C GLU A 293 -15.54 -0.91 5.39
N SER A 294 -15.39 -2.08 4.78
CA SER A 294 -15.72 -3.33 5.44
C SER A 294 -14.92 -4.51 4.88
N PHE A 295 -14.13 -5.15 5.75
CA PHE A 295 -13.46 -6.41 5.43
C PHE A 295 -14.44 -7.51 5.01
N GLN A 296 -15.58 -7.63 5.70
CA GLN A 296 -16.56 -8.70 5.46
C GLN A 296 -17.37 -8.53 4.18
N LYS A 297 -17.29 -7.37 3.51
CA LYS A 297 -18.00 -7.04 2.26
C LYS A 297 -17.07 -6.47 1.18
N ASP A 298 -15.75 -6.58 1.40
CA ASP A 298 -14.67 -6.09 0.55
C ASP A 298 -14.96 -4.77 -0.20
N TYR A 299 -15.27 -3.70 0.54
CA TYR A 299 -15.42 -2.35 -0.01
C TYR A 299 -14.69 -1.29 0.83
N ALA A 300 -14.30 -0.21 0.15
CA ALA A 300 -13.83 1.04 0.73
C ALA A 300 -14.53 2.22 0.03
N LEU A 301 -14.95 3.21 0.82
CA LEU A 301 -15.62 4.43 0.40
C LEU A 301 -14.72 5.64 0.73
N ILE A 302 -14.20 6.31 -0.30
CA ILE A 302 -13.18 7.35 -0.18
C ILE A 302 -13.79 8.70 -0.57
N ARG A 303 -13.54 9.77 0.19
CA ARG A 303 -13.81 11.15 -0.27
C ARG A 303 -12.61 11.69 -1.03
N LEU A 304 -12.85 12.30 -2.18
CA LEU A 304 -11.82 13.01 -2.94
C LEU A 304 -11.79 14.52 -2.64
N VAL A 305 -10.61 15.11 -2.81
CA VAL A 305 -10.42 16.58 -2.82
C VAL A 305 -10.93 17.15 -4.15
N GLY A 306 -11.58 18.31 -4.11
CA GLY A 306 -12.12 18.99 -5.31
C GLY A 306 -13.49 18.46 -5.74
N ASP A 307 -13.87 18.71 -7.01
CA ASP A 307 -15.22 18.47 -7.53
C ASP A 307 -15.30 17.48 -8.73
N PRO A 308 -14.70 16.28 -8.66
CA PRO A 308 -14.73 15.32 -9.77
C PRO A 308 -16.16 14.89 -10.17
N ALA A 309 -17.10 14.74 -9.23
CA ALA A 309 -18.50 14.38 -9.54
C ALA A 309 -19.24 15.47 -10.34
N ALA A 310 -18.83 16.73 -10.22
CA ALA A 310 -19.37 17.83 -11.04
C ALA A 310 -18.79 17.85 -12.47
N LYS A 311 -17.59 17.26 -12.68
CA LYS A 311 -16.89 17.24 -13.97
C LYS A 311 -17.19 15.99 -14.81
N TYR A 312 -17.26 14.80 -14.19
CA TYR A 312 -17.50 13.52 -14.88
C TYR A 312 -18.90 12.94 -14.67
N GLY A 313 -19.68 13.51 -13.75
CA GLY A 313 -20.89 12.89 -13.23
C GLY A 313 -20.57 11.76 -12.24
N PHE A 314 -21.58 10.96 -11.93
CA PHE A 314 -21.50 9.84 -10.98
C PHE A 314 -22.38 8.67 -11.43
N MET A 315 -22.15 7.52 -10.82
CA MET A 315 -23.00 6.34 -10.98
C MET A 315 -24.01 6.22 -9.84
N GLU A 316 -25.15 5.61 -10.16
CA GLU A 316 -26.21 5.33 -9.19
C GLU A 316 -26.23 3.84 -8.91
N ILE A 317 -26.47 3.47 -7.65
CA ILE A 317 -26.70 2.08 -7.24
C ILE A 317 -28.14 1.66 -7.61
N ASP A 318 -28.31 0.36 -7.82
CA ASP A 318 -29.58 -0.35 -7.97
C ASP A 318 -29.61 -1.44 -6.88
N ASP A 319 -30.25 -1.17 -5.74
CA ASP A 319 -30.19 -1.98 -4.51
C ASP A 319 -31.11 -3.21 -4.52
N ARG A 320 -31.43 -3.71 -5.72
CA ARG A 320 -32.22 -4.93 -5.94
C ARG A 320 -31.33 -6.16 -6.10
N VAL A 321 -31.96 -7.33 -5.96
CA VAL A 321 -31.40 -8.59 -6.47
C VAL A 321 -31.27 -8.49 -8.01
N ALA A 322 -30.08 -8.76 -8.54
CA ALA A 322 -29.82 -8.80 -9.97
C ALA A 322 -30.58 -9.96 -10.65
N THR A 323 -30.87 -9.86 -11.95
CA THR A 323 -31.63 -10.90 -12.66
C THR A 323 -30.68 -11.84 -13.38
N VAL A 324 -30.83 -13.15 -13.20
CA VAL A 324 -30.05 -14.14 -14.00
C VAL A 324 -30.41 -14.00 -15.49
N GLY A 325 -29.38 -13.93 -16.34
CA GLY A 325 -29.48 -13.62 -17.76
C GLY A 325 -29.56 -12.13 -18.10
N GLU A 326 -29.50 -11.22 -17.12
CA GLU A 326 -29.43 -9.77 -17.35
C GLU A 326 -28.10 -9.39 -18.01
N THR A 327 -28.16 -8.57 -19.05
CA THR A 327 -26.97 -8.12 -19.78
C THR A 327 -26.27 -6.99 -19.01
N ILE A 328 -24.96 -7.14 -18.84
CA ILE A 328 -24.11 -6.23 -18.05
C ILE A 328 -22.92 -5.73 -18.87
N PHE A 329 -22.15 -4.80 -18.31
CA PHE A 329 -20.77 -4.51 -18.73
C PHE A 329 -19.92 -4.09 -17.52
N ILE A 330 -18.60 -4.33 -17.61
CA ILE A 330 -17.61 -3.95 -16.59
C ILE A 330 -16.64 -2.91 -17.20
N PRO A 331 -16.77 -1.62 -16.87
CA PRO A 331 -15.79 -0.62 -17.24
C PRO A 331 -14.73 -0.47 -16.12
N GLY A 332 -13.46 -0.70 -16.44
CA GLY A 332 -12.39 -0.65 -15.44
C GLY A 332 -10.98 -0.53 -16.01
N HIS A 333 -9.99 -0.79 -15.14
CA HIS A 333 -8.57 -0.66 -15.43
C HIS A 333 -7.79 -1.97 -15.18
N PRO A 334 -7.98 -3.02 -16.01
CA PRO A 334 -7.20 -4.25 -15.97
C PRO A 334 -5.69 -3.98 -15.86
N VAL A 335 -5.05 -4.50 -14.81
CA VAL A 335 -3.62 -4.32 -14.46
C VAL A 335 -3.16 -2.86 -14.45
N GLY A 336 -4.04 -1.93 -14.05
CA GLY A 336 -3.73 -0.50 -14.05
C GLY A 336 -3.46 0.09 -15.44
N ARG A 337 -3.89 -0.60 -16.51
CA ARG A 337 -3.79 -0.14 -17.90
C ARG A 337 -4.83 0.95 -18.21
N ALA A 338 -4.90 1.40 -19.46
CA ALA A 338 -5.93 2.32 -19.90
C ALA A 338 -7.34 1.70 -19.77
N LYS A 339 -8.35 2.55 -19.64
CA LYS A 339 -9.75 2.16 -19.40
C LYS A 339 -10.25 1.23 -20.49
N GLN A 340 -10.73 0.05 -20.09
CA GLN A 340 -11.28 -0.98 -20.96
C GLN A 340 -12.70 -1.33 -20.52
N PHE A 341 -13.55 -1.72 -21.46
CA PHE A 341 -14.85 -2.33 -21.18
C PHE A 341 -14.77 -3.82 -21.52
N ALA A 342 -15.06 -4.68 -20.56
CA ALA A 342 -15.62 -5.99 -20.85
C ALA A 342 -17.13 -5.80 -21.05
N LEU A 343 -17.68 -6.31 -22.15
CA LEU A 343 -19.02 -5.95 -22.66
C LEU A 343 -19.55 -7.00 -23.63
N GLU A 344 -18.68 -7.49 -24.51
CA GLU A 344 -18.86 -8.69 -25.33
C GLU A 344 -18.34 -9.92 -24.56
N ASP A 345 -18.78 -11.10 -24.97
CA ASP A 345 -18.42 -12.39 -24.35
C ASP A 345 -18.52 -13.50 -25.41
N THR A 346 -17.40 -14.18 -25.68
CA THR A 346 -17.28 -15.26 -26.65
C THR A 346 -17.16 -16.65 -26.03
N TRP A 347 -17.10 -16.78 -24.70
CA TRP A 347 -17.05 -18.08 -24.04
C TRP A 347 -18.41 -18.79 -24.12
N PRO A 348 -18.47 -20.09 -24.42
CA PRO A 348 -19.72 -20.84 -24.51
C PRO A 348 -20.32 -21.18 -23.12
N THR A 349 -20.46 -20.20 -22.22
CA THR A 349 -21.25 -20.38 -20.98
C THR A 349 -22.73 -20.59 -21.31
N SER A 350 -23.49 -21.07 -20.32
CA SER A 350 -24.95 -21.21 -20.45
C SER A 350 -25.73 -19.88 -20.33
N GLY A 351 -25.09 -18.77 -19.94
CA GLY A 351 -25.73 -17.47 -19.72
C GLY A 351 -25.56 -16.45 -20.85
N ALA A 352 -24.47 -16.51 -21.61
CA ALA A 352 -24.07 -15.57 -22.67
C ALA A 352 -24.93 -15.68 -23.96
N SER A 353 -26.26 -15.60 -23.81
CA SER A 353 -27.25 -15.99 -24.82
C SER A 353 -27.29 -15.15 -26.12
N ASN A 354 -26.44 -14.14 -26.22
CA ASN A 354 -26.38 -13.15 -27.30
C ASN A 354 -24.94 -12.68 -27.65
N GLY A 355 -23.89 -13.25 -27.06
CA GLY A 355 -22.50 -12.78 -27.23
C GLY A 355 -22.15 -11.52 -26.42
N ARG A 356 -22.89 -11.26 -25.34
CA ARG A 356 -22.66 -10.16 -24.38
C ARG A 356 -22.55 -10.73 -22.97
N CYS A 357 -21.83 -10.01 -22.12
CA CYS A 357 -21.71 -10.36 -20.72
C CYS A 357 -23.08 -10.47 -20.04
N ALA A 358 -23.28 -11.53 -19.24
CA ALA A 358 -24.53 -11.74 -18.51
C ALA A 358 -24.30 -12.20 -17.07
N VAL A 359 -25.28 -11.94 -16.21
CA VAL A 359 -25.37 -12.53 -14.87
C VAL A 359 -25.68 -14.03 -14.99
N LEU A 360 -24.82 -14.87 -14.42
CA LEU A 360 -24.95 -16.34 -14.36
C LEU A 360 -25.81 -16.81 -13.17
N ASP A 361 -25.60 -16.24 -11.99
CA ASP A 361 -26.28 -16.62 -10.75
C ASP A 361 -26.34 -15.46 -9.74
N VAL A 362 -27.29 -15.55 -8.81
CA VAL A 362 -27.43 -14.67 -7.64
C VAL A 362 -27.65 -15.55 -6.40
N GLY A 363 -26.54 -16.01 -5.82
CA GLY A 363 -26.56 -17.13 -4.87
C GLY A 363 -25.19 -17.80 -4.65
N SER A 364 -24.24 -17.55 -5.54
CA SER A 364 -22.88 -18.11 -5.52
C SER A 364 -22.07 -17.83 -4.24
N ASP A 365 -21.11 -18.74 -3.97
CA ASP A 365 -20.08 -18.58 -2.94
C ASP A 365 -19.24 -17.30 -3.16
N ASN A 366 -18.67 -16.73 -2.11
CA ASN A 366 -18.15 -15.35 -2.09
C ASN A 366 -16.62 -15.24 -2.00
N CYS A 367 -15.88 -16.08 -2.73
CA CYS A 367 -14.40 -16.14 -2.70
C CYS A 367 -13.78 -16.35 -1.31
N GLY A 368 -14.55 -16.85 -0.35
CA GLY A 368 -14.11 -17.15 1.02
C GLY A 368 -14.05 -15.95 1.96
N TYR A 369 -14.55 -14.77 1.56
CA TYR A 369 -14.51 -13.58 2.41
C TYR A 369 -15.47 -13.63 3.61
N SER A 370 -16.61 -14.33 3.50
CA SER A 370 -17.68 -14.19 4.50
C SER A 370 -18.75 -15.31 4.45
N PHE A 371 -19.73 -15.23 5.35
CA PHE A 371 -21.07 -15.82 5.16
C PHE A 371 -22.18 -14.74 5.15
N ALA A 372 -21.81 -13.45 5.15
CA ALA A 372 -22.76 -12.33 5.27
C ALA A 372 -23.60 -12.11 4.00
N TYR A 373 -23.06 -12.39 2.81
CA TYR A 373 -23.73 -12.21 1.52
C TYR A 373 -23.41 -13.36 0.57
N GLN A 374 -24.25 -13.53 -0.46
CA GLN A 374 -24.00 -14.39 -1.62
C GLN A 374 -23.59 -13.51 -2.80
N SER A 375 -22.65 -13.94 -3.64
CA SER A 375 -22.14 -13.09 -4.73
C SER A 375 -23.05 -13.12 -5.96
N ILE A 376 -23.01 -12.01 -6.72
CA ILE A 376 -23.50 -11.97 -8.09
C ILE A 376 -22.42 -12.60 -8.97
N GLN A 377 -22.77 -13.66 -9.69
CA GLN A 377 -21.90 -14.36 -10.62
C GLN A 377 -22.18 -13.91 -12.05
N TYR A 378 -21.16 -13.71 -12.88
CA TYR A 378 -21.31 -13.22 -14.25
C TYR A 378 -20.13 -13.60 -15.16
N THR A 379 -20.29 -13.42 -16.47
CA THR A 379 -19.32 -13.95 -17.46
C THR A 379 -18.18 -13.00 -17.86
N CYS A 380 -18.43 -11.69 -17.85
CA CYS A 380 -17.51 -10.64 -18.31
C CYS A 380 -16.06 -10.80 -17.83
N ASP A 381 -15.11 -10.75 -18.76
CA ASP A 381 -13.66 -10.84 -18.51
C ASP A 381 -13.14 -9.80 -17.51
N THR A 382 -12.19 -10.21 -16.65
CA THR A 382 -11.43 -9.31 -15.78
C THR A 382 -10.02 -9.83 -15.49
N LEU A 383 -9.11 -8.92 -15.13
CA LEU A 383 -7.77 -9.21 -14.60
C LEU A 383 -7.58 -8.52 -13.25
N GLY A 384 -6.54 -8.88 -12.50
CA GLY A 384 -6.12 -8.11 -11.31
C GLY A 384 -5.98 -6.61 -11.64
N GLY A 385 -6.43 -5.72 -10.74
CA GLY A 385 -6.59 -4.28 -11.02
C GLY A 385 -7.97 -3.89 -11.56
N SER A 386 -8.76 -4.84 -12.08
CA SER A 386 -10.20 -4.64 -12.25
C SER A 386 -10.95 -4.57 -10.92
N SER A 387 -10.36 -5.01 -9.81
CA SER A 387 -10.86 -4.87 -8.43
C SER A 387 -11.49 -3.49 -8.19
N GLY A 388 -12.72 -3.46 -7.66
CA GLY A 388 -13.49 -2.25 -7.42
C GLY A 388 -14.26 -1.72 -8.64
N SER A 389 -14.19 -2.39 -9.79
CA SER A 389 -15.02 -2.04 -10.96
C SER A 389 -16.52 -2.21 -10.65
N PRO A 390 -17.39 -1.30 -11.13
CA PRO A 390 -18.83 -1.44 -11.02
C PRO A 390 -19.35 -2.50 -12.00
N VAL A 391 -20.23 -3.38 -11.53
CA VAL A 391 -21.06 -4.24 -12.40
C VAL A 391 -22.28 -3.43 -12.82
N ILE A 392 -22.34 -3.00 -14.08
CA ILE A 392 -23.39 -2.10 -14.58
C ILE A 392 -24.41 -2.88 -15.42
N ALA A 393 -25.69 -2.77 -15.07
CA ALA A 393 -26.78 -3.32 -15.85
C ALA A 393 -27.06 -2.46 -17.10
N VAL A 394 -27.09 -3.08 -18.29
CA VAL A 394 -27.21 -2.36 -19.57
C VAL A 394 -28.58 -1.70 -19.73
N ASP A 395 -29.66 -2.34 -19.27
CA ASP A 395 -31.02 -1.80 -19.40
C ASP A 395 -31.29 -0.56 -18.50
N THR A 396 -30.46 -0.30 -17.49
CA THR A 396 -30.70 0.75 -16.48
C THR A 396 -29.58 1.79 -16.35
N MET A 397 -28.36 1.49 -16.83
CA MET A 397 -27.13 2.27 -16.56
C MET A 397 -26.84 2.47 -15.06
N LYS A 398 -27.30 1.54 -14.21
CA LYS A 398 -27.06 1.54 -12.76
C LYS A 398 -26.15 0.39 -12.34
N VAL A 399 -25.48 0.55 -11.20
CA VAL A 399 -24.56 -0.44 -10.64
C VAL A 399 -25.32 -1.42 -9.74
N ILE A 400 -25.25 -2.71 -10.07
CA ILE A 400 -25.91 -3.82 -9.33
C ILE A 400 -24.95 -4.56 -8.37
N GLY A 401 -23.63 -4.42 -8.57
CA GLY A 401 -22.62 -4.98 -7.66
C GLY A 401 -21.23 -4.38 -7.85
N LEU A 402 -20.32 -4.70 -6.93
CA LEU A 402 -18.92 -4.29 -6.94
C LEU A 402 -18.04 -5.53 -7.22
N HIS A 403 -17.30 -5.56 -8.34
CA HIS A 403 -16.38 -6.67 -8.63
C HIS A 403 -15.32 -6.78 -7.53
N HIS A 404 -15.00 -8.01 -7.11
CA HIS A 404 -14.00 -8.29 -6.05
C HIS A 404 -13.08 -9.48 -6.33
N CYS A 405 -13.49 -10.44 -7.17
CA CYS A 405 -12.69 -11.62 -7.50
C CYS A 405 -13.28 -12.39 -8.70
N GLY A 406 -12.58 -13.45 -9.14
CA GLY A 406 -13.01 -14.36 -10.21
C GLY A 406 -12.55 -15.81 -10.02
N HIS A 407 -13.27 -16.74 -10.65
CA HIS A 407 -12.97 -18.17 -10.60
C HIS A 407 -11.88 -18.56 -11.61
N LEU A 408 -11.04 -19.54 -11.24
CA LEU A 408 -10.18 -20.30 -12.17
C LEU A 408 -10.97 -21.12 -13.22
N ASN A 409 -12.29 -21.28 -13.05
CA ASN A 409 -13.15 -22.00 -13.98
C ASN A 409 -14.15 -21.03 -14.61
N CYS A 410 -14.04 -20.84 -15.92
CA CYS A 410 -14.90 -19.95 -16.71
C CYS A 410 -16.38 -20.34 -16.73
N ASP A 411 -16.73 -21.61 -16.48
CA ASP A 411 -18.13 -22.00 -16.30
C ASP A 411 -18.74 -21.46 -14.99
N LEU A 412 -17.90 -20.87 -14.12
CA LEU A 412 -18.28 -20.17 -12.88
C LEU A 412 -17.94 -18.66 -12.92
N GLY A 413 -17.19 -18.19 -13.91
CA GLY A 413 -17.00 -16.75 -14.22
C GLY A 413 -16.47 -15.85 -13.11
N ASN A 414 -16.81 -14.56 -13.19
CA ASN A 414 -16.44 -13.51 -12.26
C ASN A 414 -17.50 -13.27 -11.18
N LEU A 415 -17.07 -12.68 -10.06
CA LEU A 415 -17.90 -12.43 -8.89
C LEU A 415 -17.91 -10.95 -8.47
N ALA A 416 -19.07 -10.51 -7.99
CA ALA A 416 -19.28 -9.20 -7.38
C ALA A 416 -20.05 -9.28 -6.05
N VAL A 417 -19.70 -8.38 -5.14
CA VAL A 417 -20.45 -8.11 -3.92
C VAL A 417 -21.75 -7.39 -4.31
N PRO A 418 -22.94 -7.85 -3.86
CA PRO A 418 -24.20 -7.20 -4.17
C PRO A 418 -24.38 -5.89 -3.37
N PHE A 419 -25.25 -5.02 -3.89
CA PHE A 419 -25.72 -3.86 -3.13
C PHE A 419 -26.94 -4.17 -2.24
N GLU A 420 -27.79 -5.12 -2.64
CA GLU A 420 -29.04 -5.46 -1.95
C GLU A 420 -28.83 -6.13 -0.58
N GLY A 421 -29.88 -6.12 0.25
CA GLY A 421 -29.98 -6.99 1.44
C GLY A 421 -28.82 -6.78 2.43
N PRO A 422 -28.01 -7.82 2.74
CA PRO A 422 -26.85 -7.71 3.61
C PRO A 422 -25.61 -7.09 2.91
N GLY A 423 -25.71 -6.75 1.62
CA GLY A 423 -24.66 -6.14 0.81
C GLY A 423 -24.32 -4.69 1.19
N ILE A 424 -23.65 -4.00 0.27
CA ILE A 424 -22.93 -2.73 0.56
C ILE A 424 -23.87 -1.54 0.80
N TYR A 425 -25.01 -1.44 0.09
CA TYR A 425 -25.82 -0.20 0.06
C TYR A 425 -26.33 0.21 1.43
N ASN A 426 -26.67 -0.76 2.29
CA ASN A 426 -27.18 -0.50 3.62
C ASN A 426 -26.18 0.21 4.55
N ASP A 427 -24.88 0.08 4.29
CA ASP A 427 -23.83 0.72 5.09
C ASP A 427 -23.54 2.14 4.57
N ILE A 428 -23.53 2.32 3.24
CA ILE A 428 -23.05 3.56 2.62
C ILE A 428 -24.14 4.59 2.29
N LYS A 429 -25.43 4.20 2.28
CA LYS A 429 -26.57 5.06 1.89
C LYS A 429 -26.58 6.44 2.55
N GLU A 430 -26.25 6.52 3.85
CA GLU A 430 -26.31 7.78 4.59
C GLU A 430 -25.24 8.80 4.13
N PHE A 431 -24.13 8.35 3.54
CA PHE A 431 -23.09 9.22 2.97
C PHE A 431 -23.38 9.68 1.53
N ILE A 432 -24.09 8.86 0.75
CA ILE A 432 -24.41 9.14 -0.66
C ILE A 432 -25.73 9.90 -0.85
N ASP A 433 -26.71 9.69 0.04
CA ASP A 433 -27.99 10.42 0.07
C ASP A 433 -27.89 11.76 0.85
N ALA A 434 -26.79 11.98 1.59
CA ALA A 434 -26.53 13.25 2.26
C ALA A 434 -26.48 14.41 1.24
N PRO A 435 -27.04 15.60 1.56
CA PRO A 435 -26.85 16.77 0.72
C PRO A 435 -25.38 17.20 0.74
N ALA A 436 -24.78 17.39 -0.43
CA ALA A 436 -23.38 17.74 -0.60
C ALA A 436 -22.92 18.88 0.35
N PRO A 437 -21.81 18.70 1.10
CA PRO A 437 -21.28 19.75 1.97
C PRO A 437 -20.99 21.02 1.18
N GLN A 438 -21.65 22.13 1.53
CA GLN A 438 -21.48 23.38 0.78
C GLN A 438 -20.10 23.98 1.03
N THR A 439 -19.25 23.93 0.01
CA THR A 439 -17.89 24.49 0.02
C THR A 439 -17.92 26.00 0.22
N SER A 440 -17.60 26.44 1.44
CA SER A 440 -17.74 27.84 1.86
C SER A 440 -16.66 28.72 1.23
N SER A 441 -16.92 29.20 0.01
CA SER A 441 -16.09 30.19 -0.68
C SER A 441 -15.91 31.46 0.20
N PRO A 442 -14.68 31.99 0.34
CA PRO A 442 -14.35 33.03 1.32
C PRO A 442 -14.93 34.40 0.96
N THR A 443 -16.21 34.60 1.29
CA THR A 443 -16.94 35.84 1.00
C THR A 443 -16.68 36.87 2.09
N THR A 444 -15.89 37.90 1.78
CA THR A 444 -15.63 39.00 2.70
C THR A 444 -16.87 39.89 2.89
N SER A 445 -17.17 40.29 4.13
CA SER A 445 -18.21 41.29 4.43
C SER A 445 -17.97 41.98 5.80
N PRO A 446 -18.44 43.23 6.00
CA PRO A 446 -17.97 44.09 7.09
C PRO A 446 -18.74 43.88 8.42
N PRO A 447 -18.15 44.26 9.57
CA PRO A 447 -18.73 44.01 10.90
C PRO A 447 -19.89 44.94 11.24
N THR A 448 -20.88 44.46 12.02
CA THR A 448 -21.94 45.30 12.61
C THR A 448 -22.44 44.76 13.95
N ALA A 449 -22.28 45.60 14.99
CA ALA A 449 -23.01 45.68 16.27
C ALA A 449 -23.24 44.42 17.16
N ALA A 450 -22.92 44.55 18.45
CA ALA A 450 -23.11 43.51 19.46
C ALA A 450 -24.57 43.40 19.99
N PRO A 451 -25.03 42.20 20.42
CA PRO A 451 -26.33 42.00 21.06
C PRO A 451 -26.41 42.55 22.50
N LYS A 452 -27.63 42.69 23.04
CA LYS A 452 -27.89 43.02 24.46
C LYS A 452 -28.68 41.94 25.17
N THR A 453 -28.28 41.62 26.39
CA THR A 453 -28.89 40.59 27.27
C THR A 453 -30.15 41.08 27.99
N PRO A 454 -31.18 40.23 28.18
CA PRO A 454 -32.20 40.38 29.22
C PRO A 454 -31.87 39.60 30.51
N ALA A 455 -32.43 40.01 31.65
CA ALA A 455 -32.14 39.47 32.99
C ALA A 455 -33.27 38.53 33.53
N PRO A 456 -33.03 37.74 34.61
CA PRO A 456 -33.82 36.54 34.93
C PRO A 456 -34.90 36.69 36.03
N THR A 457 -35.71 35.63 36.23
CA THR A 457 -36.64 35.47 37.37
C THR A 457 -36.73 34.02 37.89
N THR A 458 -36.88 33.86 39.21
CA THR A 458 -37.05 32.62 40.04
C THR A 458 -37.61 33.07 41.43
N PRO A 459 -37.89 32.23 42.48
CA PRO A 459 -37.59 30.79 42.72
C PRO A 459 -38.69 29.91 43.43
N ARG A 460 -38.31 28.65 43.76
CA ARG A 460 -38.76 27.76 44.91
C ARG A 460 -40.14 27.05 44.86
N PRO A 461 -40.39 26.01 45.70
CA PRO A 461 -39.51 25.09 46.47
C PRO A 461 -39.66 23.57 46.08
N THR A 462 -38.64 22.69 46.14
CA THR A 462 -38.19 21.78 47.27
C THR A 462 -39.20 20.61 47.55
N GLU A 463 -38.87 19.32 47.74
CA GLU A 463 -37.73 18.54 48.32
C GLU A 463 -37.22 17.41 47.36
N GLY A 464 -36.13 16.64 47.58
CA GLY A 464 -35.28 16.42 48.76
C GLY A 464 -33.79 16.05 48.45
N PRO A 465 -33.04 15.36 49.36
CA PRO A 465 -31.58 15.40 49.42
C PRO A 465 -30.78 14.35 48.58
N PRO A 466 -29.46 14.56 48.33
CA PRO A 466 -28.69 13.85 47.30
C PRO A 466 -27.72 12.76 47.81
N SER A 467 -27.21 11.95 46.87
CA SER A 467 -25.92 11.23 46.99
C SER A 467 -24.77 12.08 46.42
N THR A 468 -23.53 11.85 46.84
CA THR A 468 -22.41 12.77 46.62
C THR A 468 -21.41 12.30 45.56
N ASN A 469 -21.33 13.02 44.44
CA ASN A 469 -20.14 13.04 43.58
C ASN A 469 -19.26 14.26 43.95
N PRO A 470 -17.92 14.13 43.94
CA PRO A 470 -17.00 15.27 44.10
C PRO A 470 -17.01 16.22 42.87
N PRO A 471 -16.50 17.46 43.00
CA PRO A 471 -16.93 18.57 42.13
C PRO A 471 -16.08 18.81 40.87
N THR A 472 -16.75 19.21 39.79
CA THR A 472 -16.16 19.67 38.53
C THR A 472 -16.20 21.20 38.40
N GLN A 473 -15.05 21.88 38.48
CA GLN A 473 -14.73 23.21 37.90
C GLN A 473 -13.19 23.26 37.70
N ASN A 474 -12.58 23.94 36.72
CA ASN A 474 -13.01 25.11 35.94
C ASN A 474 -12.90 24.89 34.41
N PRO A 475 -13.57 25.73 33.59
CA PRO A 475 -13.29 25.82 32.16
C PRO A 475 -11.96 26.56 31.90
N THR A 476 -11.03 25.91 31.21
CA THR A 476 -9.80 26.55 30.70
C THR A 476 -10.08 27.17 29.33
N VAL A 477 -9.40 28.29 29.02
CA VAL A 477 -9.67 29.10 27.82
C VAL A 477 -9.42 28.30 26.54
N GLU A 478 -10.46 28.19 25.71
CA GLU A 478 -10.38 27.65 24.34
C GLU A 478 -9.68 28.67 23.42
N GLY A 479 -8.35 28.69 23.47
CA GLY A 479 -7.53 29.17 22.37
C GLY A 479 -7.06 27.97 21.56
N THR A 480 -7.31 27.97 20.25
CA THR A 480 -6.80 26.94 19.33
C THR A 480 -5.28 27.06 19.17
N LEU A 481 -4.57 26.58 20.18
CA LEU A 481 -3.12 26.50 20.22
C LEU A 481 -2.69 25.38 19.27
N ARG A 482 -2.29 25.76 18.05
CA ARG A 482 -1.64 24.82 17.13
C ARG A 482 -0.42 24.23 17.84
N CYS A 483 -0.31 22.91 17.82
CA CYS A 483 0.79 22.20 18.43
C CYS A 483 2.08 22.48 17.66
N PHE A 484 2.94 23.33 18.23
CA PHE A 484 4.31 23.64 17.77
C PHE A 484 5.36 22.96 18.67
N ALA A 485 4.91 22.05 19.55
CA ALA A 485 5.72 21.28 20.49
C ALA A 485 5.87 19.84 19.97
N PRO A 486 6.82 19.04 20.48
CA PRO A 486 6.96 17.66 20.05
C PRO A 486 5.70 16.83 20.33
N LYS A 487 5.48 15.82 19.48
CA LYS A 487 4.35 14.89 19.54
C LYS A 487 4.83 13.49 19.93
N ILE A 488 4.03 12.80 20.73
CA ILE A 488 4.02 11.33 20.81
C ILE A 488 2.75 10.83 20.14
N GLN A 489 2.87 9.76 19.35
CA GLN A 489 1.73 8.96 18.90
C GLN A 489 1.89 7.56 19.47
N ILE A 490 0.80 6.97 19.96
CA ILE A 490 0.77 5.64 20.57
C ILE A 490 -0.30 4.83 19.82
N GLN A 491 0.09 3.66 19.32
CA GLN A 491 -0.83 2.65 18.79
C GLN A 491 -0.69 1.40 19.65
N ILE A 492 -1.82 0.86 20.12
CA ILE A 492 -1.88 -0.36 20.93
C ILE A 492 -2.95 -1.26 20.33
N GLN A 493 -2.55 -2.39 19.76
CA GLN A 493 -3.49 -3.47 19.49
C GLN A 493 -3.58 -4.31 20.77
N LEU A 494 -4.80 -4.50 21.26
CA LEU A 494 -5.09 -5.37 22.40
C LEU A 494 -5.51 -6.76 21.91
N ASP A 495 -5.65 -7.71 22.83
CA ASP A 495 -5.97 -9.12 22.58
C ASP A 495 -7.34 -9.51 23.19
N ASP A 496 -7.60 -10.80 23.42
CA ASP A 496 -8.83 -11.26 24.07
C ASP A 496 -8.94 -10.87 25.57
N PHE A 497 -7.99 -10.10 26.12
CA PHE A 497 -7.93 -9.69 27.52
C PHE A 497 -7.65 -8.18 27.68
N ALA A 498 -8.14 -7.37 26.75
CA ALA A 498 -8.05 -5.90 26.76
C ALA A 498 -8.50 -5.18 28.07
N ALA A 499 -9.22 -5.85 28.97
CA ALA A 499 -9.74 -5.29 30.21
C ALA A 499 -8.70 -5.15 31.34
N GLU A 500 -7.66 -6.00 31.37
CA GLU A 500 -6.56 -5.92 32.37
C GLU A 500 -5.42 -4.98 31.93
N THR A 501 -5.31 -4.71 30.63
CA THR A 501 -4.35 -3.73 30.09
C THR A 501 -4.73 -2.28 30.47
N ARG A 502 -3.73 -1.54 30.97
CA ARG A 502 -3.78 -0.09 31.14
C ARG A 502 -2.41 0.53 30.84
N TRP A 503 -2.37 1.84 30.59
CA TRP A 503 -1.11 2.56 30.34
C TRP A 503 -1.13 3.98 30.91
N GLU A 504 0.06 4.50 31.21
CA GLU A 504 0.30 5.86 31.72
C GLU A 504 1.46 6.51 30.95
N LEU A 505 1.21 7.66 30.31
CA LEU A 505 2.26 8.53 29.74
C LEU A 505 2.57 9.64 30.75
N TRP A 506 3.82 9.74 31.19
CA TRP A 506 4.25 10.70 32.21
C TRP A 506 5.58 11.40 31.88
N GLN A 507 5.80 12.58 32.47
CA GLN A 507 7.08 13.31 32.44
C GLN A 507 7.67 13.44 33.84
N THR A 508 8.99 13.54 33.96
CA THR A 508 9.70 13.54 35.26
C THR A 508 9.93 14.91 35.88
N ASP A 509 10.05 15.98 35.09
CA ASP A 509 10.22 17.36 35.58
C ASP A 509 9.29 18.34 34.84
N PRO A 510 8.32 18.99 35.52
CA PRO A 510 7.80 18.63 36.83
C PRO A 510 7.05 17.28 36.76
N PRO A 511 7.13 16.40 37.78
CA PRO A 511 6.58 15.05 37.71
C PRO A 511 5.06 15.07 37.53
N ARG A 512 4.58 14.54 36.40
CA ARG A 512 3.18 14.63 35.97
C ARG A 512 2.79 13.50 35.00
N ILE A 513 1.60 12.92 35.20
CA ILE A 513 0.87 12.16 34.16
C ILE A 513 0.32 13.15 33.12
N ILE A 514 0.66 12.91 31.86
CA ILE A 514 0.18 13.67 30.69
C ILE A 514 -1.12 13.07 30.19
N SER A 515 -1.17 11.74 30.05
CA SER A 515 -2.32 10.97 29.61
C SER A 515 -2.28 9.54 30.17
N GLN A 516 -3.40 8.84 30.17
CA GLN A 516 -3.53 7.47 30.68
C GLN A 516 -4.80 6.80 30.13
N GLY A 517 -4.79 5.47 29.97
CA GLY A 517 -5.91 4.70 29.43
C GLY A 517 -6.02 3.29 30.02
N GLY A 518 -7.17 2.63 29.83
CA GLY A 518 -7.49 1.29 30.34
C GLY A 518 -9.00 1.03 30.45
N ASN A 519 -9.39 -0.20 30.80
CA ASN A 519 -10.77 -0.74 30.69
C ASN A 519 -11.28 -0.76 29.24
N TYR A 520 -10.58 -1.48 28.36
CA TYR A 520 -10.92 -1.58 26.95
C TYR A 520 -11.73 -2.85 26.62
N GLU A 521 -12.40 -2.85 25.48
CA GLU A 521 -13.07 -4.03 24.91
C GLU A 521 -12.05 -4.91 24.16
N ASN A 522 -12.28 -6.21 24.14
CA ASN A 522 -11.36 -7.20 23.55
C ASN A 522 -11.02 -6.92 22.08
N ASN A 523 -9.75 -7.11 21.73
CA ASN A 523 -9.14 -6.86 20.42
C ASN A 523 -9.28 -5.42 19.91
N ALA A 524 -9.54 -4.43 20.78
CA ALA A 524 -9.56 -3.03 20.39
C ALA A 524 -8.17 -2.53 19.94
N LEU A 525 -8.16 -1.77 18.85
CA LEU A 525 -7.04 -0.93 18.45
C LEU A 525 -7.21 0.46 19.10
N ILE A 526 -6.21 0.89 19.86
CA ILE A 526 -6.16 2.19 20.54
C ILE A 526 -5.15 3.07 19.82
N GLU A 527 -5.56 4.25 19.37
CA GLU A 527 -4.69 5.22 18.70
C GLU A 527 -4.82 6.59 19.37
N GLU A 528 -3.71 7.11 19.90
CA GLU A 528 -3.67 8.33 20.72
C GLU A 528 -2.53 9.25 20.26
N GLU A 529 -2.84 10.52 20.00
CA GLU A 529 -1.83 11.57 19.72
C GLU A 529 -1.75 12.56 20.88
N HIS A 530 -0.55 12.78 21.39
CA HIS A 530 -0.30 13.63 22.55
C HIS A 530 0.79 14.67 22.26
N CYS A 531 0.42 15.95 22.38
CA CYS A 531 1.35 17.07 22.31
C CYS A 531 1.99 17.32 23.68
N LEU A 532 3.32 17.30 23.72
CA LEU A 532 4.10 17.48 24.94
C LEU A 532 4.23 18.96 25.28
N ALA A 533 4.59 19.27 26.53
CA ALA A 533 4.80 20.66 26.97
C ALA A 533 6.20 21.19 26.59
N ASP A 534 7.15 20.28 26.37
CA ASP A 534 8.58 20.52 26.29
C ASP A 534 9.28 19.33 25.60
N ASP A 535 10.58 19.49 25.32
CA ASP A 535 11.52 18.44 24.93
C ASP A 535 12.21 17.80 26.16
N GLY A 536 11.44 17.51 27.20
CA GLY A 536 11.88 16.75 28.38
C GLY A 536 11.94 15.24 28.16
N VAL A 537 12.42 14.51 29.17
CA VAL A 537 12.37 13.03 29.16
C VAL A 537 11.00 12.57 29.66
N HIS A 538 10.36 11.78 28.82
CA HIS A 538 9.02 11.23 28.98
C HIS A 538 9.12 9.72 29.16
N TYR A 539 8.09 9.11 29.74
CA TYR A 539 8.00 7.68 29.98
C TYR A 539 6.59 7.20 29.65
N LEU A 540 6.49 6.16 28.82
CA LEU A 540 5.23 5.45 28.58
C LEU A 540 5.32 4.09 29.29
N LYS A 541 4.40 3.87 30.23
CA LYS A 541 4.35 2.64 31.01
C LYS A 541 3.06 1.88 30.74
N PHE A 542 3.20 0.63 30.31
CA PHE A 542 2.15 -0.36 30.21
C PHE A 542 2.08 -1.19 31.48
N PHE A 543 0.88 -1.61 31.84
CA PHE A 543 0.63 -2.52 32.93
C PHE A 543 -0.44 -3.54 32.53
N ASP A 544 -0.23 -4.77 32.96
CA ASP A 544 -1.16 -5.90 32.90
C ASP A 544 -1.32 -6.45 34.34
N GLU A 545 -2.52 -6.93 34.68
CA GLU A 545 -2.82 -7.46 36.02
C GLU A 545 -2.36 -8.92 36.22
N PHE A 546 -2.26 -9.73 35.15
CA PHE A 546 -2.02 -11.18 35.27
C PHE A 546 -0.58 -11.61 34.93
N GLY A 547 0.11 -10.86 34.09
CA GLY A 547 1.53 -11.02 33.77
C GLY A 547 1.83 -11.86 32.53
N ASP A 548 0.81 -12.18 31.73
CA ASP A 548 0.92 -12.77 30.39
C ASP A 548 0.87 -11.72 29.25
N GLY A 549 0.78 -10.42 29.56
CA GLY A 549 1.01 -9.32 28.63
C GLY A 549 -0.21 -8.98 27.78
N PHE A 550 0.01 -8.74 26.49
CA PHE A 550 -1.07 -8.68 25.48
C PHE A 550 -0.75 -9.54 24.24
N CYS A 551 0.18 -10.48 24.39
CA CYS A 551 0.41 -11.66 23.55
C CYS A 551 1.24 -12.67 24.40
N CYS A 552 1.25 -13.99 24.17
CA CYS A 552 0.86 -14.76 22.99
C CYS A 552 -0.13 -15.89 23.34
N GLY A 553 -1.00 -16.27 22.39
CA GLY A 553 -1.93 -17.40 22.56
C GLY A 553 -3.24 -17.06 23.27
N LYS A 554 -3.49 -15.75 23.48
CA LYS A 554 -4.76 -15.13 23.89
C LYS A 554 -5.21 -14.03 22.93
N GLY A 555 -4.71 -14.08 21.70
CA GLY A 555 -4.85 -13.04 20.68
C GLY A 555 -3.47 -12.54 20.24
N PHE A 556 -3.48 -11.43 19.50
CA PHE A 556 -2.31 -10.87 18.83
C PHE A 556 -2.26 -9.35 19.05
N GLY A 557 -2.04 -8.94 20.31
CA GLY A 557 -1.73 -7.56 20.62
C GLY A 557 -0.34 -7.14 20.13
N TYR A 558 -0.06 -5.85 20.16
CA TYR A 558 1.26 -5.23 19.95
C TYR A 558 1.20 -3.75 20.38
N TYR A 559 2.34 -3.10 20.57
CA TYR A 559 2.37 -1.64 20.69
C TYR A 559 3.44 -0.99 19.80
N LYS A 560 3.10 0.18 19.27
CA LYS A 560 3.98 1.04 18.48
C LYS A 560 3.97 2.47 19.05
N VAL A 561 5.14 3.09 19.12
CA VAL A 561 5.31 4.46 19.65
C VAL A 561 6.12 5.28 18.67
N TRP A 562 5.58 6.41 18.23
CA TRP A 562 6.29 7.39 17.41
C TRP A 562 6.54 8.68 18.21
N TYR A 563 7.69 9.30 17.95
CA TYR A 563 8.02 10.64 18.43
C TYR A 563 8.27 11.55 17.22
N ASN A 564 7.51 12.63 17.09
CA ASN A 564 7.50 13.50 15.90
C ASN A 564 7.38 12.73 14.57
N ASN A 565 6.45 11.76 14.53
CA ASN A 565 6.18 10.84 13.42
C ASN A 565 7.32 9.84 13.09
N GLN A 566 8.44 9.85 13.82
CA GLN A 566 9.48 8.81 13.72
C GLN A 566 9.14 7.65 14.67
N LEU A 567 9.07 6.42 14.16
CA LEU A 567 8.90 5.22 15.01
C LEU A 567 10.12 5.07 15.94
N LEU A 568 9.88 4.98 17.24
CA LEU A 568 10.89 4.72 18.27
C LEU A 568 10.83 3.29 18.79
N TYR A 569 9.62 2.76 18.95
CA TYR A 569 9.39 1.42 19.50
C TYR A 569 8.35 0.69 18.67
N HIS A 570 8.67 -0.54 18.29
CA HIS A 570 7.69 -1.57 17.95
C HIS A 570 7.99 -2.80 18.83
N ASN A 571 7.00 -3.21 19.60
CA ASN A 571 7.05 -4.46 20.36
C ASN A 571 5.77 -5.27 20.14
N ASN A 572 5.96 -6.58 20.09
CA ASN A 572 4.93 -7.59 19.82
C ASN A 572 3.87 -7.76 20.91
N GLY A 573 3.92 -7.03 22.03
CA GLY A 573 3.02 -7.20 23.17
C GLY A 573 3.52 -8.17 24.24
N GLU A 574 4.67 -8.82 24.02
CA GLU A 574 5.28 -9.75 24.99
C GLU A 574 5.86 -8.93 26.13
N THR A 575 5.03 -8.76 27.16
CA THR A 575 5.24 -7.85 28.27
C THR A 575 4.94 -8.58 29.57
N GLY A 576 5.66 -8.21 30.64
CA GLY A 576 5.30 -8.67 31.98
C GLY A 576 4.17 -7.82 32.56
N THR A 577 3.87 -8.02 33.85
CA THR A 577 2.90 -7.20 34.60
C THR A 577 3.13 -5.69 34.50
N GLU A 578 4.38 -5.26 34.23
CA GLU A 578 4.74 -3.87 33.96
C GLU A 578 5.85 -3.80 32.90
N THR A 579 5.70 -2.94 31.89
CA THR A 579 6.74 -2.59 30.90
C THR A 579 6.80 -1.07 30.76
N GLU A 580 8.00 -0.47 30.81
CA GLU A 580 8.20 0.98 30.72
C GLU A 580 9.23 1.30 29.63
N VAL A 581 8.88 2.23 28.73
CA VAL A 581 9.81 2.76 27.71
C VAL A 581 10.12 4.23 28.00
N GLU A 582 11.40 4.59 27.95
CA GLU A 582 11.86 5.98 28.00
C GLU A 582 11.70 6.62 26.63
N ILE A 583 11.20 7.85 26.58
CA ILE A 583 10.99 8.62 25.35
C ILE A 583 11.73 9.95 25.55
N SER A 584 12.93 10.04 24.97
CA SER A 584 13.86 11.14 25.15
C SER A 584 14.17 11.82 23.83
N PRO A 585 14.25 13.15 23.73
CA PRO A 585 14.71 13.82 22.51
C PRO A 585 16.19 13.58 22.18
N GLN A 586 16.94 12.88 23.06
CA GLN A 586 18.27 12.37 22.74
C GLN A 586 18.20 11.02 21.99
N MET A 587 17.05 10.35 21.95
CA MET A 587 16.73 9.25 21.01
C MET A 587 16.37 9.83 19.62
N VAL A 588 17.29 10.59 19.06
CA VAL A 588 17.27 10.89 17.62
C VAL A 588 17.66 9.62 16.87
N CYS A 589 17.01 9.29 15.75
CA CYS A 589 17.56 8.23 14.91
C CYS A 589 18.95 8.65 14.42
N LEU A 590 19.97 7.81 14.62
CA LEU A 590 21.36 8.16 14.25
C LEU A 590 21.64 7.97 12.74
N GLU A 591 20.60 8.16 11.92
CA GLU A 591 20.44 7.73 10.52
C GLU A 591 20.68 6.22 10.29
N VAL A 592 20.86 5.41 11.34
CA VAL A 592 20.96 3.96 11.25
C VAL A 592 19.55 3.37 11.23
N PHE A 593 19.14 2.84 10.08
CA PHE A 593 17.90 2.07 9.93
C PHE A 593 18.22 0.62 9.60
N PHE A 594 17.54 -0.29 10.30
CA PHE A 594 17.47 -1.70 9.95
C PHE A 594 16.11 -1.98 9.32
N HIS A 595 16.10 -2.62 8.16
CA HIS A 595 14.87 -3.04 7.50
C HIS A 595 14.88 -4.56 7.40
N LEU A 596 13.85 -5.21 7.94
CA LEU A 596 13.66 -6.65 7.94
C LEU A 596 12.55 -6.98 6.95
N THR A 597 12.87 -7.83 5.96
CA THR A 597 11.85 -8.58 5.23
C THR A 597 11.89 -10.03 5.70
N LEU A 598 10.74 -10.61 6.02
CA LEU A 598 10.61 -12.02 6.37
C LEU A 598 9.39 -12.63 5.71
N GLU A 599 9.53 -13.86 5.23
CA GLU A 599 8.44 -14.70 4.77
C GLU A 599 8.28 -15.81 5.82
N THR A 600 7.15 -15.86 6.53
CA THR A 600 6.88 -16.97 7.44
C THR A 600 6.61 -18.25 6.65
N ASP A 601 6.78 -19.41 7.28
CA ASP A 601 6.30 -20.67 6.70
C ASP A 601 4.77 -20.83 6.92
N ARG A 602 4.27 -22.07 6.83
CA ARG A 602 2.91 -22.48 7.23
C ARG A 602 2.53 -22.09 8.67
N PHE A 603 3.49 -21.90 9.57
CA PHE A 603 3.30 -21.72 11.01
C PHE A 603 3.83 -20.37 11.51
N GLY A 604 3.52 -19.27 10.81
CA GLY A 604 3.97 -17.91 11.19
C GLY A 604 3.60 -17.46 12.62
N VAL A 605 2.63 -18.11 13.26
CA VAL A 605 2.28 -17.93 14.69
C VAL A 605 3.39 -18.41 15.64
N GLU A 606 4.37 -19.15 15.12
CA GLU A 606 5.50 -19.73 15.86
C GLU A 606 6.78 -18.93 15.61
N THR A 607 6.81 -18.10 14.56
CA THR A 607 7.90 -17.18 14.17
C THR A 607 7.84 -15.85 14.94
N THR A 608 8.93 -15.48 15.62
CA THR A 608 9.12 -14.14 16.24
C THR A 608 10.54 -13.64 16.05
N TRP A 609 10.80 -12.34 16.21
CA TRP A 609 12.16 -11.78 16.15
C TRP A 609 12.39 -10.63 17.14
N GLU A 610 13.66 -10.45 17.49
CA GLU A 610 14.19 -9.33 18.25
C GLU A 610 15.42 -8.72 17.58
N LEU A 611 15.55 -7.40 17.67
CA LEU A 611 16.78 -6.67 17.44
C LEU A 611 17.17 -5.98 18.76
N ARG A 612 18.34 -6.33 19.29
CA ARG A 612 18.91 -5.78 20.54
C ARG A 612 20.19 -5.00 20.27
N ASP A 613 20.49 -3.99 21.08
CA ASP A 613 21.73 -3.21 20.99
C ASP A 613 22.86 -3.76 21.89
N ASP A 614 24.04 -3.12 21.85
CA ASP A 614 25.22 -3.44 22.70
C ASP A 614 24.94 -3.42 24.23
N SER A 615 23.78 -2.91 24.68
CA SER A 615 23.35 -2.91 26.08
C SER A 615 22.40 -4.05 26.46
N ASP A 616 22.10 -4.96 25.51
CA ASP A 616 21.06 -6.00 25.58
C ASP A 616 19.61 -5.45 25.59
N SER A 617 19.44 -4.17 25.26
CA SER A 617 18.12 -3.51 25.18
C SER A 617 17.44 -3.79 23.83
N ILE A 618 16.17 -4.17 23.86
CA ILE A 618 15.36 -4.35 22.64
C ILE A 618 15.11 -2.97 21.99
N VAL A 619 15.52 -2.82 20.73
CA VAL A 619 15.22 -1.63 19.90
C VAL A 619 14.10 -1.89 18.89
N GLY A 620 13.82 -3.16 18.58
CA GLY A 620 12.65 -3.57 17.79
C GLY A 620 12.35 -5.05 17.97
N SER A 621 11.09 -5.45 17.86
CA SER A 621 10.65 -6.84 17.93
C SER A 621 9.33 -7.03 17.16
N GLY A 622 9.04 -8.25 16.73
CA GLY A 622 7.83 -8.56 15.97
C GLY A 622 7.52 -10.06 15.88
N GLY A 623 6.27 -10.38 15.54
CA GLY A 623 5.72 -11.74 15.66
C GLY A 623 5.34 -12.07 17.12
N PRO A 624 4.41 -13.00 17.37
CA PRO A 624 3.94 -14.05 16.47
C PRO A 624 3.00 -13.52 15.39
N TYR A 625 3.12 -14.08 14.19
CA TYR A 625 2.38 -13.60 13.02
C TYR A 625 1.13 -14.44 12.77
N PRO A 626 -0.09 -13.89 12.87
CA PRO A 626 -1.28 -14.63 12.50
C PRO A 626 -1.26 -14.91 10.99
N GLY A 627 -1.36 -16.21 10.64
CA GLY A 627 -1.42 -16.69 9.27
C GLY A 627 -0.36 -17.73 8.92
N ALA A 628 -0.25 -17.98 7.62
CA ALA A 628 0.69 -18.89 6.96
C ALA A 628 1.23 -18.19 5.71
N PHE A 629 2.49 -18.39 5.37
CA PHE A 629 3.16 -17.81 4.19
C PHE A 629 3.02 -16.28 4.12
N ARG A 630 3.24 -15.61 5.26
CA ARG A 630 3.07 -14.17 5.40
C ARG A 630 4.38 -13.45 5.12
N LEU A 631 4.40 -12.59 4.11
CA LEU A 631 5.42 -11.56 3.97
C LEU A 631 5.20 -10.47 5.02
N VAL A 632 6.27 -10.08 5.72
CA VAL A 632 6.26 -8.97 6.67
C VAL A 632 7.49 -8.10 6.43
N GLU A 633 7.25 -6.79 6.30
CA GLU A 633 8.28 -5.75 6.18
C GLU A 633 8.24 -4.88 7.46
N GLU A 634 9.35 -4.79 8.18
CA GLU A 634 9.47 -4.02 9.43
C GLU A 634 10.72 -3.14 9.40
N SER A 635 10.59 -1.88 9.84
CA SER A 635 11.67 -0.88 9.80
C SER A 635 11.97 -0.38 11.21
N VAL A 636 13.16 -0.71 11.71
CA VAL A 636 13.62 -0.38 13.07
C VAL A 636 14.65 0.74 13.01
N CYS A 637 14.37 1.84 13.72
CA CYS A 637 15.34 2.90 13.96
C CYS A 637 16.34 2.48 15.05
N ALA A 638 17.64 2.63 14.78
CA ALA A 638 18.69 2.41 15.77
C ALA A 638 19.09 3.73 16.46
N THR A 639 19.01 3.74 17.80
CA THR A 639 19.28 4.90 18.66
C THR A 639 20.74 4.99 19.13
N SER A 640 21.58 3.99 18.83
CA SER A 640 23.00 3.95 19.22
C SER A 640 23.93 3.48 18.07
N PHE A 641 25.19 3.91 18.09
CA PHE A 641 26.24 3.30 17.26
C PHE A 641 26.91 2.19 18.05
N GLY A 642 26.79 0.95 17.57
CA GLY A 642 27.27 -0.25 18.25
C GLY A 642 27.21 -1.49 17.35
N THR A 643 27.29 -2.67 17.97
CA THR A 643 26.79 -3.91 17.37
C THR A 643 25.34 -4.12 17.79
N TYR A 644 24.55 -4.72 16.89
CA TYR A 644 23.18 -5.12 17.16
C TYR A 644 23.05 -6.64 17.04
N THR A 645 22.51 -7.30 18.04
CA THR A 645 22.24 -8.73 17.99
C THR A 645 20.82 -8.93 17.46
N PHE A 646 20.71 -9.41 16.21
CA PHE A 646 19.44 -9.85 15.64
C PHE A 646 19.21 -11.33 15.97
N THR A 647 18.03 -11.66 16.48
CA THR A 647 17.61 -13.06 16.70
C THR A 647 16.26 -13.29 16.05
N MET A 648 16.18 -14.30 15.17
CA MET A 648 14.92 -14.89 14.72
C MET A 648 14.66 -16.13 15.57
N PHE A 649 13.44 -16.34 16.01
CA PHE A 649 12.99 -17.46 16.84
C PHE A 649 11.87 -18.23 16.14
N ASP A 650 11.83 -19.52 16.42
CA ASP A 650 10.74 -20.42 16.06
C ASP A 650 10.35 -21.25 17.30
N SER A 651 9.07 -21.26 17.66
CA SER A 651 8.65 -21.80 18.96
C SER A 651 8.50 -23.33 19.02
N PHE A 652 8.41 -24.03 17.87
CA PHE A 652 8.26 -25.49 17.81
C PHE A 652 9.58 -26.22 17.50
N GLY A 653 10.47 -25.57 16.76
CA GLY A 653 11.88 -25.97 16.60
C GLY A 653 12.22 -26.60 15.26
N ASP A 654 11.35 -26.49 14.26
CA ASP A 654 11.55 -26.90 12.87
C ASP A 654 11.84 -25.73 11.89
N GLY A 655 11.73 -24.49 12.37
CA GLY A 655 12.17 -23.31 11.63
C GLY A 655 11.25 -22.93 10.47
N MET A 656 11.75 -22.08 9.56
CA MET A 656 10.90 -21.34 8.61
C MET A 656 10.87 -21.92 7.18
N CYS A 657 11.39 -23.13 6.89
CA CYS A 657 11.46 -23.61 5.50
C CYS A 657 11.57 -25.13 5.24
N CYS A 658 11.66 -25.96 6.28
CA CYS A 658 12.46 -27.18 6.19
C CYS A 658 11.82 -28.37 5.45
N ASP A 659 10.50 -28.38 5.24
CA ASP A 659 9.77 -29.48 4.59
C ASP A 659 9.48 -29.20 3.10
N ALA A 660 9.39 -30.27 2.30
CA ALA A 660 9.33 -30.18 0.84
C ALA A 660 8.06 -29.48 0.32
N GLY A 661 8.17 -28.18 0.04
CA GLY A 661 7.08 -27.33 -0.43
C GLY A 661 6.64 -26.22 0.54
N GLN A 662 7.33 -26.02 1.66
CA GLN A 662 7.32 -24.73 2.36
C GLN A 662 8.17 -23.70 1.61
N ALA A 663 7.72 -22.44 1.63
CA ALA A 663 8.55 -21.27 1.40
C ALA A 663 8.62 -20.48 2.72
N GLY A 664 9.69 -19.72 2.89
CA GLY A 664 9.95 -18.91 4.08
C GLY A 664 11.44 -18.62 4.26
N GLY A 665 11.76 -17.65 5.12
CA GLY A 665 13.10 -17.13 5.31
C GLY A 665 13.08 -15.64 5.67
N PHE A 666 14.24 -15.00 5.74
CA PHE A 666 14.33 -13.56 6.06
C PHE A 666 15.61 -12.90 5.58
N LYS A 667 15.54 -11.58 5.39
CA LYS A 667 16.68 -10.72 5.03
C LYS A 667 16.67 -9.46 5.88
N LEU A 668 17.80 -9.14 6.50
CA LEU A 668 17.99 -7.90 7.24
C LEU A 668 18.92 -6.98 6.46
N TYR A 669 18.42 -5.80 6.11
CA TYR A 669 19.11 -4.75 5.37
C TYR A 669 19.54 -3.62 6.32
N ARG A 670 20.62 -2.93 5.96
CA ARG A 670 21.08 -1.68 6.59
C ARG A 670 21.70 -0.82 5.47
N ASP A 671 21.22 0.41 5.31
CA ASP A 671 21.56 1.30 4.18
C ASP A 671 21.42 0.62 2.80
N ASN A 672 20.32 -0.11 2.61
CA ASN A 672 19.98 -0.90 1.41
C ASN A 672 20.95 -2.06 1.08
N GLU A 673 22.03 -2.25 1.85
CA GLU A 673 22.88 -3.43 1.77
C GLU A 673 22.31 -4.57 2.61
N ILE A 674 22.17 -5.76 2.03
CA ILE A 674 21.84 -7.00 2.75
C ILE A 674 22.97 -7.30 3.75
N LYS A 675 22.62 -7.42 5.03
CA LYS A 675 23.52 -7.82 6.13
C LYS A 675 23.28 -9.24 6.58
N ILE A 676 22.02 -9.69 6.56
CA ILE A 676 21.63 -11.08 6.77
C ILE A 676 20.77 -11.51 5.60
N GLU A 677 21.00 -12.71 5.08
CA GLU A 677 20.08 -13.45 4.23
C GLU A 677 20.02 -14.88 4.78
N SER A 678 18.82 -15.36 5.04
CA SER A 678 18.55 -16.67 5.62
C SER A 678 17.43 -17.35 4.85
N THR A 679 17.65 -18.61 4.47
CA THR A 679 16.64 -19.46 3.82
C THR A 679 15.64 -20.05 4.81
N GLY A 680 15.69 -19.69 6.10
CA GLY A 680 14.78 -20.21 7.12
C GLY A 680 15.22 -21.51 7.81
N GLU A 681 16.34 -22.10 7.43
CA GLU A 681 16.84 -23.38 7.99
C GLU A 681 17.51 -23.16 9.36
N PHE A 682 16.74 -23.30 10.43
CA PHE A 682 17.21 -23.31 11.82
C PHE A 682 16.27 -24.16 12.71
N ASN A 683 16.64 -24.38 13.98
CA ASN A 683 15.75 -25.03 14.96
C ASN A 683 14.95 -23.94 15.71
N TYR A 684 15.03 -23.88 17.05
CA TYR A 684 14.30 -22.90 17.88
C TYR A 684 14.70 -21.43 17.69
N PHE A 685 15.92 -21.14 17.21
CA PHE A 685 16.34 -19.77 16.90
C PHE A 685 17.60 -19.76 16.03
N VAL A 686 17.90 -18.60 15.44
CA VAL A 686 19.17 -18.27 14.80
C VAL A 686 19.54 -16.81 15.09
N ARG A 687 20.84 -16.55 15.32
CA ARG A 687 21.34 -15.27 15.84
C ARG A 687 22.55 -14.76 15.07
N TYR A 688 22.57 -13.44 14.85
CA TYR A 688 23.59 -12.73 14.08
C TYR A 688 24.02 -11.48 14.83
N ASP A 689 25.33 -11.22 14.86
CA ASP A 689 25.84 -9.92 15.30
C ASP A 689 26.01 -9.02 14.07
N VAL A 690 25.24 -7.94 14.06
CA VAL A 690 25.09 -6.99 12.95
C VAL A 690 25.73 -5.66 13.36
N PRO A 691 26.97 -5.36 12.95
CA PRO A 691 27.60 -4.11 13.30
C PRO A 691 26.89 -2.95 12.59
N SER A 692 26.62 -1.85 13.32
CA SER A 692 26.08 -0.61 12.75
C SER A 692 26.92 -0.04 11.60
N ILE A 693 28.19 -0.46 11.47
CA ILE A 693 29.05 -0.27 10.29
C ILE A 693 29.81 -1.57 10.01
N GLY A 694 29.41 -2.31 8.97
CA GLY A 694 30.10 -3.53 8.52
C GLY A 694 29.20 -4.52 7.79
N ASN A 695 29.59 -5.80 7.83
CA ASN A 695 28.76 -6.95 7.46
C ASN A 695 28.49 -7.77 8.74
N ALA A 696 27.37 -8.50 8.79
CA ALA A 696 27.05 -9.34 9.95
C ALA A 696 27.94 -10.59 10.02
N GLU A 697 28.18 -11.10 11.23
CA GLU A 697 28.75 -12.42 11.46
C GLU A 697 27.72 -13.33 12.16
N ILE A 698 27.67 -14.60 11.75
CA ILE A 698 26.75 -15.59 12.32
C ILE A 698 27.30 -16.06 13.67
N ILE A 699 26.52 -15.89 14.74
CA ILE A 699 26.83 -16.54 16.02
C ILE A 699 26.36 -17.99 15.90
N ALA A 700 27.29 -18.94 16.03
CA ALA A 700 26.99 -20.36 15.86
C ALA A 700 25.98 -20.86 16.92
N GLY A 701 24.72 -21.05 16.50
CA GLY A 701 23.69 -21.71 17.29
C GLY A 701 23.99 -23.19 17.50
N SER A 702 23.58 -23.74 18.65
CA SER A 702 23.81 -25.15 19.05
C SER A 702 22.67 -25.73 19.87
#